data_AF-A0A4S4L2J4-F1
#
_entry.id   AF-A0A4S4L2J4-F1
#
_cell.length_a   1.000
_cell.length_b   1.000
_cell.length_c   1.000
_cell.angle_alpha   90.00
_cell.angle_beta   90.00
_cell.angle_gamma   90.00
#
_symmetry.space_group_name_H-M   'P 1'
#
loop_
_entity.id
_entity.type
_entity.pdbx_description
1 polymer ?
#
loop_
_entity_poly.entity_id
_entity_poly.type
_entity_poly.pdbx_seq_one_letter_code
_entity_poly.pdbx_strand_id
1 'polypeptide(L)'
;MTSVQIQTLLQPPDRDASVQHAVSILNSSFTTLQHLRTGNALSNSLEAAKAVSDRYQSQVGLSFDLTDNELIIPHLAQLASSQSAVDLLIKETRSRAKDLIVSANELSLLRHSLADELTVLSDGLVSSTLPSGMEPSLLEEIEALHLNLKELQSVKEYVLVIYKALQLSEKAVNKIRDTPTSFVINEASVSDYVLLQELVDSVGHACRKAEIDTGKDLKLLSFLKELLERTWSGVKDSLSSSLLSAAENLHWPMPVDYAAAKPESRKAFESAFVNLLKLQEIGKKLHSNKEGDKTDEASRDGLYPLQALIRPVALRFKYHFEGTRQTNRVDKPEWYFAHTLNVSHEHRPFLEIVVQRLLQISKYESITAWREFTRLLLPMVSRKIKRSIPALLPHPPLLAHTVYQALAFDDALREAGFSLSGTLGNSGGDVWEGISDIILGSKDWFDAWLEGERKFAEDQYNDIIISSDAWQIPDDATEDAMNEQEVRPTNSARRVKALIEQITDRYRALPRFLHKTRFLIAVQVPILELYHTRISESLDAFETLSSFLVRAVPGALAGHAGHGRDSKSMTVGVDGSQRLVKAYVSAKWMAIVMALWGEDIFFLELWHQICEKASLRSRVEDVDALPNPNDVKDEGTIFAELVAQYDKLTERAENMLVRQICGEVEADLKAHLFKQPNSVSENDEPILSQTLLGPVARLSAHLSFLHKTLPAPVVVGLYRKIAGHISTHILQRQVLYRGRGRMSSQEGRIVLDEANVWVETSRIALGGGGVRRVETPWEHLLEAGRLLSLEGEAFERVVNAVRLGDEKAYDRLADVLGISEMDSEEVMNVLSGASLEVLLYGATVISWKGPGPDSSALVERLFVSSKAALDGSKPVRGGIPIVFPCFGAPDPGHPQHAKLSQHGYARNSTWAWDGKTVFDNDAGVSVRLTLTPDVSLTGDHVVLAYVITLAEHQLSTDLHVTNVSTSEPVEFQALLHTYLRAPASSVHIDGLLGLTYIDKTIAGTPKNIESRMVTDVQKFTDSVYERAPGKYNITWPEGGVKVKAIGFEDVVIWNPGSVAGSNIGDMEEGGWERYVCIEPGYVSAFKTIQPGETWIGGQLITPIRSPSVFPAVL
;
A
#
# COMPACT_ATOMS: atom_id res chain seq x y z
N MET A 1 11.05 -55.05 5.02
CA MET A 1 12.25 -55.44 5.79
C MET A 1 11.90 -55.55 7.26
N THR A 2 12.41 -56.57 7.95
CA THR A 2 12.24 -56.73 9.42
C THR A 2 13.11 -55.72 10.16
N SER A 3 12.76 -55.41 11.42
CA SER A 3 13.52 -54.46 12.26
C SER A 3 14.99 -54.87 12.42
N VAL A 4 15.23 -56.19 12.51
CA VAL A 4 16.56 -56.80 12.60
C VAL A 4 17.39 -56.52 11.36
N GLN A 5 16.83 -56.72 10.16
CA GLN A 5 17.53 -56.44 8.89
C GLN A 5 17.92 -54.97 8.75
N ILE A 6 17.06 -54.05 9.20
CA ILE A 6 17.32 -52.60 9.15
C ILE A 6 18.40 -52.20 10.16
N GLN A 7 18.38 -52.77 11.38
CA GLN A 7 19.44 -52.57 12.37
C GLN A 7 20.80 -53.01 11.86
N THR A 8 20.89 -54.18 11.22
CA THR A 8 22.14 -54.67 10.61
C THR A 8 22.63 -53.76 9.48
N LEU A 9 21.72 -53.22 8.66
CA LEU A 9 22.07 -52.33 7.54
C LEU A 9 22.44 -50.90 7.95
N LEU A 10 22.08 -50.47 9.16
CA LEU A 10 22.37 -49.13 9.71
C LEU A 10 23.55 -49.12 10.68
N GLN A 11 24.07 -50.29 11.07
CA GLN A 11 25.23 -50.36 11.95
C GLN A 11 26.51 -49.98 11.19
N PRO A 12 27.39 -49.16 11.78
CA PRO A 12 28.75 -49.01 11.27
C PRO A 12 29.45 -50.39 11.27
N PRO A 13 30.44 -50.62 10.39
CA PRO A 13 31.18 -51.88 10.39
C PRO A 13 31.71 -52.18 11.79
N ASP A 14 31.40 -53.38 12.30
CA ASP A 14 31.72 -53.79 13.65
C ASP A 14 33.24 -53.81 13.83
N ARG A 15 33.72 -52.80 14.55
CA ARG A 15 35.14 -52.58 14.83
C ARG A 15 35.67 -53.71 15.70
N ASP A 16 34.87 -54.24 16.63
CA ASP A 16 35.28 -55.32 17.52
C ASP A 16 35.33 -56.65 16.77
N ALA A 17 34.38 -56.93 15.89
CA ALA A 17 34.45 -58.09 15.00
C ALA A 17 35.66 -58.01 14.04
N SER A 18 35.94 -56.82 13.50
CA SER A 18 37.10 -56.58 12.63
C SER A 18 38.43 -56.73 13.38
N VAL A 19 38.48 -56.24 14.63
CA VAL A 19 39.64 -56.39 15.53
C VAL A 19 39.80 -57.86 15.93
N GLN A 20 38.72 -58.56 16.28
CA GLN A 20 38.77 -59.99 16.59
C GLN A 20 39.23 -60.82 15.38
N HIS A 21 38.79 -60.46 14.17
CA HIS A 21 39.23 -61.11 12.95
C HIS A 21 40.72 -60.84 12.67
N ALA A 22 41.17 -59.59 12.81
CA ALA A 22 42.59 -59.24 12.68
C ALA A 22 43.47 -59.93 13.74
N VAL A 23 43.01 -59.98 14.99
CA VAL A 23 43.67 -60.69 16.09
C VAL A 23 43.70 -62.19 15.82
N SER A 24 42.63 -62.78 15.29
CA SER A 24 42.58 -64.19 14.89
C SER A 24 43.61 -64.48 13.78
N ILE A 25 43.71 -63.63 12.77
CA ILE A 25 44.69 -63.76 11.69
C ILE A 25 46.11 -63.64 12.23
N LEU A 26 46.38 -62.64 13.08
CA LEU A 26 47.69 -62.44 13.69
C LEU A 26 48.07 -63.60 14.61
N ASN A 27 47.16 -64.09 15.46
CA ASN A 27 47.41 -65.22 16.34
C ASN A 27 47.59 -66.54 15.58
N SER A 28 46.92 -66.71 14.43
CA SER A 28 47.13 -67.88 13.56
C SER A 28 48.48 -67.84 12.83
N SER A 29 49.00 -66.64 12.57
CA SER A 29 50.25 -66.43 11.80
C SER A 29 51.49 -66.26 12.68
N PHE A 30 51.32 -65.83 13.94
CA PHE A 30 52.39 -65.51 14.88
C PHE A 30 52.13 -66.21 16.23
N THR A 31 52.79 -67.33 16.45
CA THR A 31 52.61 -68.15 17.67
C THR A 31 53.58 -67.80 18.80
N THR A 32 54.65 -67.04 18.52
CA THR A 32 55.62 -66.57 19.52
C THR A 32 56.06 -65.13 19.27
N LEU A 33 56.41 -64.40 20.32
CA LEU A 33 56.86 -62.99 20.26
C LEU A 33 58.17 -62.81 19.46
N GLN A 34 58.92 -63.89 19.28
CA GLN A 34 60.16 -63.93 18.51
C GLN A 34 59.91 -63.92 16.98
N HIS A 35 58.79 -64.48 16.52
CA HIS A 35 58.38 -64.44 15.10
C HIS A 35 58.06 -63.02 14.60
N LEU A 36 57.68 -62.11 15.49
CA LEU A 36 57.48 -60.68 15.17
C LEU A 36 58.81 -59.93 15.02
N ARG A 37 59.93 -60.48 15.51
CA ARG A 37 61.25 -59.84 15.51
C ARG A 37 62.17 -60.32 14.37
N THR A 38 61.93 -61.49 13.80
CA THR A 38 62.78 -62.07 12.75
C THR A 38 62.13 -62.01 11.37
N GLY A 39 62.64 -61.14 10.49
CA GLY A 39 62.27 -61.05 9.08
C GLY A 39 60.98 -60.28 8.78
N ASN A 40 60.73 -60.02 7.49
CA ASN A 40 59.61 -59.21 6.97
C ASN A 40 58.21 -59.87 7.14
N ALA A 41 58.03 -60.78 8.09
CA ALA A 41 56.83 -61.62 8.20
C ALA A 41 55.52 -60.83 8.42
N LEU A 42 55.56 -59.74 9.21
CA LEU A 42 54.43 -58.84 9.38
C LEU A 42 54.12 -58.05 8.09
N SER A 43 55.17 -57.63 7.37
CA SER A 43 55.04 -56.94 6.08
C SER A 43 54.45 -57.87 5.02
N ASN A 44 54.91 -59.12 4.96
CA ASN A 44 54.41 -60.13 4.01
C ASN A 44 52.94 -60.50 4.29
N SER A 45 52.55 -60.57 5.56
CA SER A 45 51.14 -60.83 5.94
C SER A 45 50.23 -59.66 5.58
N LEU A 46 50.74 -58.42 5.71
CA LEU A 46 50.04 -57.21 5.29
C LEU A 46 49.92 -57.12 3.77
N GLU A 47 50.97 -57.49 3.02
CA GLU A 47 50.94 -57.58 1.56
C GLU A 47 49.97 -58.67 1.07
N ALA A 48 49.92 -59.82 1.75
CA ALA A 48 48.95 -60.88 1.45
C ALA A 48 47.50 -60.42 1.69
N ALA A 49 47.25 -59.69 2.78
CA ALA A 49 45.94 -59.12 3.06
C ALA A 49 45.55 -58.01 2.05
N LYS A 50 46.51 -57.15 1.65
CA LYS A 50 46.32 -56.17 0.58
C LYS A 50 46.02 -56.85 -0.76
N ALA A 51 46.73 -57.92 -1.12
CA ALA A 51 46.46 -58.68 -2.35
C ALA A 51 45.09 -59.35 -2.38
N VAL A 52 44.57 -59.78 -1.22
CA VAL A 52 43.19 -60.30 -1.10
C VAL A 52 42.17 -59.17 -1.27
N SER A 53 42.41 -58.02 -0.65
CA SER A 53 41.59 -56.81 -0.83
C SER A 53 41.55 -56.38 -2.31
N ASP A 54 42.71 -56.32 -2.96
CA ASP A 54 42.85 -55.93 -4.37
C ASP A 54 42.16 -56.94 -5.31
N ARG A 55 42.15 -58.23 -4.96
CA ARG A 55 41.37 -59.26 -5.68
C ARG A 55 39.87 -59.06 -5.55
N TYR A 56 39.36 -58.75 -4.36
CA TYR A 56 37.94 -58.44 -4.15
C TYR A 56 37.55 -57.17 -4.91
N GLN A 57 38.42 -56.16 -4.91
CA GLN A 57 38.25 -54.92 -5.65
C GLN A 57 38.21 -55.15 -7.18
N SER A 58 39.05 -56.07 -7.68
CA SER A 58 39.06 -56.50 -9.09
C SER A 58 37.81 -57.31 -9.47
N GLN A 59 37.29 -58.15 -8.56
CA GLN A 59 36.04 -58.89 -8.79
C GLN A 59 34.79 -57.99 -8.82
N VAL A 60 34.76 -56.93 -8.00
CA VAL A 60 33.69 -55.92 -8.05
C VAL A 60 33.79 -55.10 -9.33
N GLY A 61 35.01 -54.72 -9.76
CA GLY A 61 35.26 -53.97 -10.99
C GLY A 61 34.99 -54.73 -12.30
N LEU A 62 35.09 -56.06 -12.32
CA LEU A 62 34.81 -56.88 -13.51
C LEU A 62 33.32 -57.15 -13.75
N SER A 63 32.42 -56.75 -12.83
CA SER A 63 30.98 -57.02 -12.95
C SER A 63 30.15 -55.88 -13.55
N PHE A 64 30.75 -54.71 -13.83
CA PHE A 64 30.02 -53.55 -14.36
C PHE A 64 30.90 -52.76 -15.33
N ASP A 65 30.52 -52.76 -16.61
CA ASP A 65 31.13 -51.93 -17.66
C ASP A 65 31.03 -50.44 -17.30
N LEU A 66 32.18 -49.78 -17.28
CA LEU A 66 32.40 -48.42 -16.84
C LEU A 66 32.38 -47.47 -18.04
N THR A 67 31.24 -46.85 -18.34
CA THR A 67 31.25 -45.55 -19.05
C THR A 67 30.25 -44.50 -18.56
N ASP A 68 29.12 -44.81 -17.89
CA ASP A 68 28.09 -43.77 -17.66
C ASP A 68 27.44 -43.73 -16.26
N ASN A 69 28.21 -43.70 -15.16
CA ASN A 69 27.58 -43.47 -13.84
C ASN A 69 28.41 -42.57 -12.90
N GLU A 70 27.91 -41.35 -12.67
CA GLU A 70 28.37 -40.36 -11.67
C GLU A 70 28.31 -40.87 -10.20
N LEU A 71 27.76 -42.06 -9.96
CA LEU A 71 27.66 -42.71 -8.64
C LEU A 71 28.94 -43.43 -8.17
N ILE A 72 29.91 -43.70 -9.05
CA ILE A 72 31.09 -44.52 -8.69
C ILE A 72 32.28 -43.66 -8.22
N ILE A 73 32.41 -42.44 -8.75
CA ILE A 73 33.48 -41.50 -8.42
C ILE A 73 33.56 -41.20 -6.90
N PRO A 74 32.44 -40.98 -6.18
CA PRO A 74 32.47 -40.72 -4.74
C PRO A 74 32.91 -41.95 -3.92
N HIS A 75 32.56 -43.16 -4.36
CA HIS A 75 32.90 -44.40 -3.66
C HIS A 75 34.37 -44.78 -3.85
N LEU A 76 34.94 -44.54 -5.04
CA LEU A 76 36.39 -44.66 -5.26
C LEU A 76 37.17 -43.62 -4.44
N ALA A 77 36.65 -42.40 -4.31
CA ALA A 77 37.24 -41.38 -3.44
C ALA A 77 37.16 -41.75 -1.95
N GLN A 78 36.04 -42.33 -1.50
CA GLN A 78 35.89 -42.85 -0.14
C GLN A 78 36.82 -44.04 0.13
N LEU A 79 36.98 -44.93 -0.85
CA LEU A 79 37.90 -46.06 -0.73
C LEU A 79 39.35 -45.59 -0.67
N ALA A 80 39.75 -44.64 -1.52
CA ALA A 80 41.08 -44.04 -1.50
C ALA A 80 41.35 -43.28 -0.19
N SER A 81 40.34 -42.58 0.35
CA SER A 81 40.40 -41.93 1.66
C SER A 81 40.53 -42.95 2.78
N SER A 82 39.79 -44.06 2.73
CA SER A 82 39.89 -45.16 3.68
C SER A 82 41.26 -45.85 3.61
N GLN A 83 41.80 -46.05 2.40
CA GLN A 83 43.14 -46.61 2.19
C GLN A 83 44.21 -45.69 2.81
N SER A 84 44.10 -44.39 2.55
CA SER A 84 45.00 -43.37 3.10
C SER A 84 44.90 -43.31 4.62
N ALA A 85 43.69 -43.38 5.19
CA ALA A 85 43.48 -43.41 6.63
C ALA A 85 44.04 -44.68 7.28
N VAL A 86 43.91 -45.84 6.63
CA VAL A 86 44.51 -47.10 7.09
C VAL A 86 46.05 -47.03 7.02
N ASP A 87 46.62 -46.51 5.94
CA ASP A 87 48.07 -46.35 5.82
C ASP A 87 48.61 -45.34 6.84
N LEU A 88 47.87 -44.26 7.12
CA LEU A 88 48.21 -43.28 8.16
C LEU A 88 48.13 -43.91 9.55
N LEU A 89 47.09 -44.70 9.82
CA LEU A 89 46.92 -45.44 11.07
C LEU A 89 48.03 -46.48 11.25
N ILE A 90 48.43 -47.20 10.20
CA ILE A 90 49.55 -48.15 10.26
C ILE A 90 50.86 -47.40 10.55
N LYS A 91 51.08 -46.24 9.91
CA LYS A 91 52.25 -45.40 10.15
C LYS A 91 52.29 -44.86 11.58
N GLU A 92 51.17 -44.36 12.08
CA GLU A 92 51.02 -43.86 13.45
C GLU A 92 51.18 -45.00 14.45
N THR A 93 50.56 -46.17 14.21
CA THR A 93 50.67 -47.35 15.06
C THR A 93 52.11 -47.86 15.09
N ARG A 94 52.83 -47.83 13.97
CA ARG A 94 54.28 -48.16 13.93
C ARG A 94 55.12 -47.16 14.72
N SER A 95 54.86 -45.86 14.56
CA SER A 95 55.54 -44.81 15.34
C SER A 95 55.30 -45.02 16.82
N ARG A 96 54.03 -45.16 17.20
CA ARG A 96 53.59 -45.29 18.59
C ARG A 96 54.04 -46.60 19.23
N ALA A 97 54.10 -47.70 18.47
CA ALA A 97 54.72 -48.94 18.93
C ALA A 97 56.24 -48.79 19.12
N LYS A 98 56.91 -48.03 18.25
CA LYS A 98 58.34 -47.73 18.40
C LYS A 98 58.59 -46.83 19.62
N ASP A 99 57.75 -45.83 19.82
CA ASP A 99 57.78 -44.94 20.99
C ASP A 99 57.49 -45.72 22.27
N LEU A 100 56.49 -46.61 22.27
CA LEU A 100 56.20 -47.50 23.39
C LEU A 100 57.33 -48.50 23.67
N ILE A 101 58.04 -48.97 22.65
CA ILE A 101 59.23 -49.82 22.84
C ILE A 101 60.39 -49.01 23.42
N VAL A 102 60.60 -47.77 22.97
CA VAL A 102 61.59 -46.86 23.53
C VAL A 102 61.23 -46.54 24.99
N SER A 103 59.99 -46.13 25.26
CA SER A 103 59.50 -45.91 26.62
C SER A 103 59.53 -47.16 27.47
N ALA A 104 59.26 -48.36 26.94
CA ALA A 104 59.38 -49.60 27.70
C ALA A 104 60.84 -49.92 28.04
N ASN A 105 61.79 -49.63 27.14
CA ASN A 105 63.22 -49.76 27.40
C ASN A 105 63.71 -48.69 28.39
N GLU A 106 63.26 -47.45 28.25
CA GLU A 106 63.53 -46.35 29.18
C GLU A 106 62.93 -46.65 30.55
N LEU A 107 61.70 -47.16 30.63
CA LEU A 107 61.06 -47.58 31.87
C LEU A 107 61.72 -48.83 32.46
N SER A 108 62.29 -49.72 31.64
CA SER A 108 63.08 -50.86 32.13
C SER A 108 64.44 -50.42 32.67
N LEU A 109 65.09 -49.46 32.01
CA LEU A 109 66.31 -48.80 32.48
C LEU A 109 66.03 -47.99 33.75
N LEU A 110 64.92 -47.23 33.78
CA LEU A 110 64.44 -46.50 34.92
C LEU A 110 64.04 -47.46 36.04
N ARG A 111 63.49 -48.63 35.76
CA ARG A 111 63.19 -49.66 36.78
C ARG A 111 64.47 -50.26 37.34
N HIS A 112 65.51 -50.47 36.54
CA HIS A 112 66.81 -50.92 37.05
C HIS A 112 67.53 -49.81 37.83
N SER A 113 67.48 -48.56 37.35
CA SER A 113 67.95 -47.38 38.08
C SER A 113 67.17 -47.14 39.36
N LEU A 114 65.84 -47.29 39.35
CA LEU A 114 64.97 -47.17 40.51
C LEU A 114 65.15 -48.35 41.45
N ALA A 115 65.49 -49.54 40.96
CA ALA A 115 65.84 -50.68 41.80
C ALA A 115 67.20 -50.45 42.47
N ASP A 116 68.20 -49.95 41.75
CA ASP A 116 69.49 -49.55 42.30
C ASP A 116 69.35 -48.37 43.28
N GLU A 117 68.54 -47.35 42.93
CA GLU A 117 68.16 -46.25 43.82
C GLU A 117 67.32 -46.72 45.00
N LEU A 118 66.42 -47.69 44.87
CA LEU A 118 65.69 -48.30 45.99
C LEU A 118 66.62 -49.12 46.88
N THR A 119 67.69 -49.70 46.32
CA THR A 119 68.69 -50.43 47.10
C THR A 119 69.58 -49.44 47.86
N VAL A 120 69.96 -48.32 47.23
CA VAL A 120 70.68 -47.20 47.85
C VAL A 120 69.82 -46.42 48.85
N LEU A 121 68.52 -46.23 48.57
CA LEU A 121 67.53 -45.61 49.46
C LEU A 121 67.12 -46.57 50.57
N SER A 122 67.11 -47.89 50.35
CA SER A 122 66.94 -48.90 51.41
C SER A 122 68.15 -48.90 52.35
N ASP A 123 69.37 -48.84 51.81
CA ASP A 123 70.60 -48.71 52.61
C ASP A 123 70.75 -47.29 53.22
N GLY A 124 70.09 -46.27 52.65
CA GLY A 124 70.03 -44.88 53.12
C GLY A 124 68.87 -44.55 54.07
N LEU A 125 67.76 -45.29 54.03
CA LEU A 125 66.60 -45.20 54.94
C LEU A 125 66.91 -45.78 56.32
N VAL A 126 68.02 -46.50 56.46
CA VAL A 126 68.60 -46.87 57.77
C VAL A 126 69.52 -45.75 58.31
N SER A 127 69.93 -44.75 57.51
CA SER A 127 70.96 -43.78 57.92
C SER A 127 70.75 -42.31 57.55
N SER A 128 69.60 -41.87 57.02
CA SER A 128 69.42 -40.45 56.70
C SER A 128 67.96 -40.02 56.60
N THR A 129 67.45 -39.34 57.64
CA THR A 129 66.80 -38.01 57.59
C THR A 129 65.99 -37.71 58.87
N LEU A 130 66.70 -37.37 59.95
CA LEU A 130 66.26 -36.23 60.77
C LEU A 130 66.92 -34.98 60.17
N PRO A 131 66.20 -33.87 59.96
CA PRO A 131 66.82 -32.57 59.80
C PRO A 131 67.08 -31.99 61.20
N SER A 132 68.35 -31.78 61.52
CA SER A 132 68.88 -30.91 62.58
C SER A 132 67.92 -30.54 63.74
N GLY A 133 68.00 -31.29 64.83
CA GLY A 133 67.73 -30.77 66.17
C GLY A 133 66.30 -30.29 66.45
N MET A 134 65.32 -31.18 66.31
CA MET A 134 64.23 -31.48 67.26
C MET A 134 63.29 -32.48 66.56
N GLU A 135 63.14 -33.68 67.12
CA GLU A 135 62.30 -34.76 66.58
C GLU A 135 60.81 -34.34 66.59
N PRO A 136 60.05 -34.51 65.49
CA PRO A 136 58.60 -34.65 65.62
C PRO A 136 58.34 -35.86 66.50
N SER A 137 57.43 -35.74 67.46
CA SER A 137 57.22 -36.81 68.43
C SER A 137 56.69 -38.06 67.72
N LEU A 138 56.98 -39.25 68.27
CA LEU A 138 56.43 -40.53 67.80
C LEU A 138 54.88 -40.51 67.64
N LEU A 139 54.22 -39.57 68.33
CA LEU A 139 52.79 -39.30 68.22
C LEU A 139 52.39 -38.68 66.87
N GLU A 140 53.18 -37.75 66.31
CA GLU A 140 52.88 -37.04 65.06
C GLU A 140 53.05 -37.96 63.84
N GLU A 141 54.04 -38.87 63.86
CA GLU A 141 54.21 -39.90 62.82
C GLU A 141 53.09 -40.96 62.86
N ILE A 142 52.69 -41.38 64.07
CA ILE A 142 51.55 -42.27 64.25
C ILE A 142 50.25 -41.57 63.81
N GLU A 143 50.07 -40.28 64.09
CA GLU A 143 48.92 -39.50 63.64
C GLU A 143 48.84 -39.38 62.12
N ALA A 144 49.97 -39.15 61.43
CA ALA A 144 50.00 -39.11 59.97
C ALA A 144 49.69 -40.48 59.33
N LEU A 145 50.25 -41.56 59.87
CA LEU A 145 49.92 -42.94 59.44
C LEU A 145 48.47 -43.31 59.76
N HIS A 146 47.94 -42.85 60.90
CA HIS A 146 46.54 -43.06 61.28
C HIS A 146 45.58 -42.29 60.38
N LEU A 147 45.92 -41.06 59.98
CA LEU A 147 45.19 -40.26 58.98
C LEU A 147 45.15 -40.96 57.62
N ASN A 148 46.29 -41.41 57.11
CA ASN A 148 46.36 -42.16 55.85
C ASN A 148 45.58 -43.49 55.91
N LEU A 149 45.62 -44.19 57.03
CA LEU A 149 44.85 -45.42 57.24
C LEU A 149 43.34 -45.14 57.31
N LYS A 150 42.94 -44.03 57.93
CA LYS A 150 41.55 -43.56 57.99
C LYS A 150 41.03 -43.11 56.62
N GLU A 151 41.86 -42.47 55.81
CA GLU A 151 41.53 -42.15 54.41
C GLU A 151 41.37 -43.41 53.56
N LEU A 152 42.30 -44.38 53.65
CA LEU A 152 42.20 -45.65 52.94
C LEU A 152 40.96 -46.46 53.37
N GLN A 153 40.60 -46.44 54.66
CA GLN A 153 39.35 -47.04 55.15
C GLN A 153 38.12 -46.35 54.56
N SER A 154 38.13 -45.02 54.48
CA SER A 154 37.04 -44.23 53.88
C SER A 154 36.88 -44.52 52.37
N VAL A 155 37.99 -44.67 51.63
CA VAL A 155 37.97 -45.07 50.21
C VAL A 155 37.44 -46.50 50.05
N LYS A 156 37.81 -47.43 50.94
CA LYS A 156 37.28 -48.80 50.92
C LYS A 156 35.77 -48.83 51.13
N GLU A 157 35.25 -48.07 52.09
CA GLU A 157 33.81 -47.95 52.34
C GLU A 157 33.06 -47.34 51.14
N TYR A 158 33.64 -46.30 50.53
CA TYR A 158 33.12 -45.68 49.31
C TYR A 158 32.98 -46.69 48.15
N VAL A 159 34.01 -47.49 47.90
CA VAL A 159 34.00 -48.53 46.85
C VAL A 159 33.01 -49.65 47.17
N LEU A 160 32.86 -50.02 48.45
CA LEU A 160 31.89 -51.03 48.88
C LEU A 160 30.43 -50.59 48.62
N VAL A 161 30.10 -49.32 48.84
CA VAL A 161 28.78 -48.77 48.52
C VAL A 161 28.49 -48.88 47.02
N ILE A 162 29.46 -48.49 46.18
CA ILE A 162 29.34 -48.62 44.71
C ILE A 162 29.15 -50.09 44.30
N TYR A 163 29.98 -50.99 44.83
CA TYR A 163 29.90 -52.41 44.53
C TYR A 163 28.53 -52.99 44.91
N LYS A 164 28.02 -52.65 46.09
CA LYS A 164 26.70 -53.11 46.54
C LYS A 164 25.56 -52.57 45.67
N ALA A 165 25.64 -51.31 45.26
CA ALA A 165 24.66 -50.69 44.38
C ALA A 165 24.67 -51.34 42.98
N LEU A 166 25.84 -51.62 42.41
CA LEU A 166 25.97 -52.32 41.13
C LEU A 166 25.42 -53.76 41.20
N GLN A 167 25.69 -54.50 42.29
CA GLN A 167 25.13 -55.83 42.49
C GLN A 167 23.60 -55.82 42.55
N LEU A 168 23.00 -54.87 43.27
CA LEU A 168 21.55 -54.74 43.35
C LEU A 168 20.94 -54.35 41.99
N SER A 169 21.60 -53.46 41.25
CA SER A 169 21.23 -53.08 39.89
C SER A 169 21.18 -54.28 38.95
N GLU A 170 22.25 -55.08 38.91
CA GLU A 170 22.34 -56.27 38.06
C GLU A 170 21.28 -57.31 38.44
N LYS A 171 21.09 -57.57 39.74
CA LYS A 171 20.06 -58.50 40.23
C LYS A 171 18.65 -58.07 39.83
N ALA A 172 18.32 -56.78 39.95
CA ALA A 172 17.01 -56.25 39.60
C ALA A 172 16.68 -56.48 38.11
N VAL A 173 17.64 -56.22 37.21
CA VAL A 173 17.45 -56.42 35.76
C VAL A 173 17.36 -57.91 35.40
N ASN A 174 18.28 -58.74 35.92
CA ASN A 174 18.32 -60.17 35.62
C ASN A 174 17.04 -60.89 36.09
N LYS A 175 16.53 -60.57 37.29
CA LYS A 175 15.29 -61.16 37.83
C LYS A 175 14.09 -60.95 36.92
N ILE A 176 13.96 -59.76 36.32
CA ILE A 176 12.89 -59.45 35.38
C ILE A 176 13.13 -60.12 34.04
N ARG A 177 14.38 -60.14 33.54
CA ARG A 177 14.73 -60.80 32.28
C ARG A 177 14.46 -62.30 32.29
N ASP A 178 14.69 -62.96 33.42
CA ASP A 178 14.54 -64.42 33.57
C ASP A 178 13.09 -64.83 33.91
N THR A 179 12.19 -63.86 34.15
CA THR A 179 10.77 -64.12 34.43
C THR A 179 10.01 -64.47 33.14
N PRO A 180 9.27 -65.60 33.08
CA PRO A 180 8.49 -65.96 31.90
C PRO A 180 7.42 -64.91 31.56
N THR A 181 7.21 -64.64 30.27
CA THR A 181 6.22 -63.65 29.79
C THR A 181 4.78 -63.92 30.23
N SER A 182 4.45 -65.18 30.55
CA SER A 182 3.13 -65.58 31.06
C SER A 182 2.89 -65.21 32.53
N PHE A 183 3.95 -64.88 33.29
CA PHE A 183 3.84 -64.46 34.68
C PHE A 183 3.51 -62.97 34.76
N VAL A 184 2.47 -62.61 35.51
CA VAL A 184 2.07 -61.21 35.71
C VAL A 184 2.93 -60.57 36.79
N ILE A 185 3.66 -59.52 36.40
CA ILE A 185 4.60 -58.82 37.27
C ILE A 185 3.87 -58.08 38.40
N ASN A 186 4.46 -58.11 39.59
CA ASN A 186 3.95 -57.46 40.79
C ASN A 186 5.07 -56.72 41.54
N GLU A 187 4.74 -56.09 42.68
CA GLU A 187 5.71 -55.31 43.47
C GLU A 187 6.89 -56.16 43.98
N ALA A 188 6.69 -57.47 44.23
CA ALA A 188 7.77 -58.38 44.63
C ALA A 188 8.76 -58.69 43.49
N SER A 189 8.33 -58.57 42.23
CA SER A 189 9.19 -58.75 41.06
C SER A 189 10.29 -57.69 40.98
N VAL A 190 10.05 -56.49 41.52
CA VAL A 190 11.02 -55.36 41.54
C VAL A 190 11.62 -55.11 42.94
N SER A 191 11.57 -56.09 43.86
CA SER A 191 12.09 -55.94 45.22
C SER A 191 13.56 -55.52 45.29
N ASP A 192 14.41 -56.05 44.39
CA ASP A 192 15.84 -55.73 44.33
C ASP A 192 16.09 -54.28 43.86
N TYR A 193 15.18 -53.72 43.04
CA TYR A 193 15.19 -52.31 42.68
C TYR A 193 14.78 -51.42 43.87
N VAL A 194 13.77 -51.84 44.66
CA VAL A 194 13.38 -51.13 45.88
C VAL A 194 14.53 -51.11 46.89
N LEU A 195 15.25 -52.22 47.07
CA LEU A 195 16.44 -52.25 47.92
C LEU A 195 17.56 -51.32 47.41
N LEU A 196 17.72 -51.20 46.09
CA LEU A 196 18.65 -50.22 45.52
C LEU A 196 18.18 -48.79 45.83
N GLN A 197 16.89 -48.49 45.67
CA GLN A 197 16.31 -47.19 46.00
C GLN A 197 16.50 -46.83 47.47
N GLU A 198 16.24 -47.76 48.39
CA GLU A 198 16.48 -47.60 49.83
C GLU A 198 17.96 -47.35 50.14
N LEU A 199 18.88 -48.05 49.47
CA LEU A 199 20.32 -47.81 49.61
C LEU A 199 20.70 -46.40 49.15
N VAL A 200 20.21 -45.96 47.99
CA VAL A 200 20.46 -44.61 47.46
C VAL A 200 19.89 -43.54 48.40
N ASP A 201 18.69 -43.78 48.95
CA ASP A 201 18.07 -42.86 49.90
C ASP A 201 18.84 -42.82 51.22
N SER A 202 19.24 -43.96 51.77
CA SER A 202 20.05 -44.03 52.98
C SER A 202 21.39 -43.30 52.81
N VAL A 203 22.08 -43.48 51.68
CA VAL A 203 23.32 -42.76 51.36
C VAL A 203 23.04 -41.26 51.20
N GLY A 204 21.94 -40.90 50.52
CA GLY A 204 21.52 -39.51 50.38
C GLY A 204 21.25 -38.81 51.72
N HIS A 205 20.59 -39.48 52.67
CA HIS A 205 20.36 -38.93 54.02
C HIS A 205 21.67 -38.81 54.82
N ALA A 206 22.56 -39.81 54.72
CA ALA A 206 23.86 -39.76 55.37
C ALA A 206 24.74 -38.63 54.81
N CYS A 207 24.72 -38.40 53.50
CA CYS A 207 25.42 -37.30 52.83
C CYS A 207 24.86 -35.93 53.23
N ARG A 208 23.53 -35.74 53.26
CA ARG A 208 22.90 -34.48 53.71
C ARG A 208 23.23 -34.14 55.17
N LYS A 209 23.41 -35.15 56.02
CA LYS A 209 23.80 -34.97 57.43
C LYS A 209 25.27 -34.55 57.59
N ALA A 210 26.12 -34.85 56.59
CA ALA A 210 27.54 -34.48 56.57
C ALA A 210 27.82 -33.14 55.85
N GLU A 211 26.83 -32.58 55.14
CA GLU A 211 26.95 -31.36 54.33
C GLU A 211 27.03 -30.03 55.11
N ILE A 212 26.96 -30.05 56.45
CA ILE A 212 27.00 -28.81 57.25
C ILE A 212 28.34 -28.04 57.11
N ASP A 213 29.43 -28.66 56.63
CA ASP A 213 30.77 -28.05 56.71
C ASP A 213 31.59 -27.88 55.41
N THR A 214 31.16 -28.33 54.22
CA THR A 214 32.08 -28.30 53.04
C THR A 214 31.55 -27.83 51.68
N GLY A 215 30.24 -27.59 51.51
CA GLY A 215 29.69 -26.92 50.31
C GLY A 215 30.06 -27.56 48.94
N LYS A 216 30.53 -28.82 48.90
CA LYS A 216 30.91 -29.54 47.68
C LYS A 216 29.93 -30.66 47.38
N ASP A 217 29.34 -30.61 46.20
CA ASP A 217 28.42 -31.61 45.67
C ASP A 217 29.11 -32.99 45.55
N LEU A 218 28.57 -34.02 46.20
CA LEU A 218 29.21 -35.33 46.31
C LEU A 218 28.95 -36.18 45.04
N LYS A 219 29.99 -36.38 44.21
CA LYS A 219 29.95 -37.22 42.98
C LYS A 219 29.42 -38.65 43.18
N LEU A 220 29.45 -39.18 44.40
CA LEU A 220 28.87 -40.51 44.71
C LEU A 220 27.35 -40.49 44.57
N LEU A 221 26.70 -39.45 45.07
CA LEU A 221 25.24 -39.35 45.07
C LEU A 221 24.72 -39.17 43.64
N SER A 222 25.42 -38.40 42.80
CA SER A 222 25.08 -38.27 41.38
C SER A 222 25.23 -39.61 40.65
N PHE A 223 26.33 -40.34 40.85
CA PHE A 223 26.53 -41.67 40.27
C PHE A 223 25.44 -42.67 40.69
N LEU A 224 25.09 -42.70 41.98
CA LEU A 224 24.07 -43.61 42.50
C LEU A 224 22.66 -43.29 41.98
N LYS A 225 22.32 -42.00 41.83
CA LYS A 225 21.08 -41.57 41.19
C LYS A 225 21.04 -41.97 39.71
N GLU A 226 22.12 -41.73 38.96
CA GLU A 226 22.23 -42.18 37.56
C GLU A 226 22.11 -43.72 37.44
N LEU A 227 22.72 -44.47 38.37
CA LEU A 227 22.62 -45.93 38.39
C LEU A 227 21.18 -46.39 38.66
N LEU A 228 20.46 -45.74 39.59
CA LEU A 228 19.06 -46.03 39.88
C LEU A 228 18.18 -45.81 38.64
N GLU A 229 18.36 -44.71 37.92
CA GLU A 229 17.64 -44.41 36.67
C GLU A 229 17.96 -45.42 35.57
N ARG A 230 19.25 -45.74 35.35
CA ARG A 230 19.68 -46.75 34.38
C ARG A 230 19.12 -48.14 34.71
N THR A 231 19.05 -48.49 35.99
CA THR A 231 18.48 -49.78 36.42
C THR A 231 17.01 -49.88 36.06
N TRP A 232 16.23 -48.83 36.34
CA TRP A 232 14.81 -48.80 35.98
C TRP A 232 14.60 -48.85 34.46
N SER A 233 15.43 -48.13 33.69
CA SER A 233 15.44 -48.23 32.22
C SER A 233 15.74 -49.65 31.77
N GLY A 234 16.74 -50.32 32.35
CA GLY A 234 17.08 -51.72 32.02
C GLY A 234 15.95 -52.70 32.30
N VAL A 235 15.20 -52.51 33.40
CA VAL A 235 14.00 -53.29 33.71
C VAL A 235 12.91 -53.06 32.66
N LYS A 236 12.63 -51.79 32.31
CA LYS A 236 11.68 -51.42 31.26
C LYS A 236 12.08 -51.98 29.89
N ASP A 237 13.37 -51.92 29.54
CA ASP A 237 13.89 -52.40 28.26
C ASP A 237 13.81 -53.93 28.13
N SER A 238 14.00 -54.66 29.22
CA SER A 238 13.83 -56.12 29.25
C SER A 238 12.40 -56.54 28.90
N LEU A 239 11.40 -55.90 29.53
CA LEU A 239 9.99 -56.16 29.22
C LEU A 239 9.56 -55.62 27.85
N SER A 240 10.11 -54.47 27.44
CA SER A 240 9.89 -53.91 26.09
C SER A 240 10.38 -54.87 25.01
N SER A 241 11.54 -55.51 25.23
CA SER A 241 12.08 -56.52 24.32
C SER A 241 11.20 -57.76 24.26
N SER A 242 10.65 -58.21 25.39
CA SER A 242 9.70 -59.32 25.43
C SER A 242 8.40 -59.01 24.66
N LEU A 243 7.84 -57.79 24.82
CA LEU A 243 6.68 -57.35 24.06
C LEU A 243 6.99 -57.27 22.55
N LEU A 244 8.15 -56.72 22.17
CA LEU A 244 8.54 -56.61 20.77
C LEU A 244 8.70 -57.98 20.10
N SER A 245 9.33 -58.94 20.78
CA SER A 245 9.43 -60.31 20.28
C SER A 245 8.04 -60.97 20.12
N ALA A 246 7.12 -60.73 21.06
CA ALA A 246 5.75 -61.21 20.94
C ALA A 246 4.98 -60.52 19.79
N ALA A 247 5.21 -59.22 19.57
CA ALA A 247 4.58 -58.44 18.51
C ALA A 247 5.11 -58.83 17.11
N GLU A 248 6.38 -59.21 16.98
CA GLU A 248 6.95 -59.72 15.73
C GLU A 248 6.25 -61.01 15.25
N ASN A 249 5.82 -61.87 16.19
CA ASN A 249 5.01 -63.05 15.88
C ASN A 249 3.59 -62.71 15.38
N LEU A 250 3.17 -61.45 15.51
CA LEU A 250 1.96 -60.88 14.93
C LEU A 250 2.24 -60.05 13.66
N HIS A 251 3.47 -60.13 13.12
CA HIS A 251 3.97 -59.36 11.97
C HIS A 251 4.15 -57.85 12.20
N TRP A 252 4.13 -57.38 13.45
CA TRP A 252 4.47 -55.98 13.77
C TRP A 252 5.91 -55.64 13.29
N PRO A 253 6.19 -54.44 12.73
CA PRO A 253 5.32 -53.26 12.61
C PRO A 253 4.52 -53.16 11.30
N MET A 254 4.30 -54.26 10.57
CA MET A 254 3.32 -54.27 9.47
C MET A 254 1.88 -54.29 10.04
N PRO A 255 0.85 -53.96 9.24
CA PRO A 255 -0.54 -54.07 9.67
C PRO A 255 -0.85 -55.47 10.19
N VAL A 256 -1.44 -55.53 11.38
CA VAL A 256 -1.65 -56.78 12.12
C VAL A 256 -3.06 -57.31 11.86
N ASP A 257 -3.16 -58.47 11.20
CA ASP A 257 -4.40 -59.26 11.20
C ASP A 257 -4.46 -60.13 12.46
N TYR A 258 -5.00 -59.56 13.52
CA TYR A 258 -5.06 -60.21 14.82
C TYR A 258 -5.98 -61.45 14.81
N ALA A 259 -7.02 -61.46 13.95
CA ALA A 259 -7.98 -62.56 13.87
C ALA A 259 -7.41 -63.78 13.13
N ALA A 260 -6.38 -63.60 12.30
CA ALA A 260 -5.66 -64.70 11.64
C ALA A 260 -4.46 -65.25 12.45
N ALA A 261 -3.93 -64.50 13.43
CA ALA A 261 -2.75 -64.89 14.18
C ALA A 261 -2.96 -66.14 15.07
N LYS A 262 -1.90 -66.91 15.37
CA LYS A 262 -2.02 -68.10 16.26
C LYS A 262 -2.49 -67.72 17.68
N PRO A 263 -3.36 -68.50 18.34
CA PRO A 263 -3.84 -68.19 19.70
C PRO A 263 -2.72 -68.02 20.74
N GLU A 264 -1.65 -68.80 20.61
CA GLU A 264 -0.46 -68.70 21.47
C GLU A 264 0.26 -67.36 21.31
N SER A 265 0.44 -66.90 20.07
CA SER A 265 1.04 -65.59 19.75
C SER A 265 0.18 -64.44 20.28
N ARG A 266 -1.15 -64.55 20.17
CA ARG A 266 -2.09 -63.56 20.73
C ARG A 266 -1.95 -63.45 22.24
N LYS A 267 -1.96 -64.59 22.95
CA LYS A 267 -1.85 -64.63 24.41
C LYS A 267 -0.48 -64.14 24.90
N ALA A 268 0.60 -64.46 24.18
CA ALA A 268 1.94 -63.98 24.48
C ALA A 268 2.02 -62.44 24.37
N PHE A 269 1.43 -61.87 23.31
CA PHE A 269 1.34 -60.41 23.14
C PHE A 269 0.52 -59.75 24.26
N GLU A 270 -0.68 -60.25 24.55
CA GLU A 270 -1.53 -59.71 25.61
C GLU A 270 -0.82 -59.74 26.97
N SER A 271 -0.16 -60.85 27.32
CA SER A 271 0.56 -61.01 28.59
C SER A 271 1.75 -60.05 28.69
N ALA A 272 2.54 -59.93 27.62
CA ALA A 272 3.66 -58.99 27.57
C ALA A 272 3.21 -57.52 27.66
N PHE A 273 2.10 -57.19 27.00
CA PHE A 273 1.51 -55.84 27.01
C PHE A 273 1.03 -55.46 28.42
N VAL A 274 0.28 -56.36 29.07
CA VAL A 274 -0.19 -56.16 30.45
C VAL A 274 0.97 -56.06 31.44
N ASN A 275 2.04 -56.83 31.26
CA ASN A 275 3.23 -56.74 32.11
C ASN A 275 3.90 -55.37 32.06
N LEU A 276 3.98 -54.74 30.89
CA LEU A 276 4.49 -53.37 30.78
C LEU A 276 3.55 -52.33 31.39
N LEU A 277 2.22 -52.50 31.26
CA LEU A 277 1.25 -51.65 31.97
C LEU A 277 1.42 -51.76 33.49
N LYS A 278 1.57 -52.99 34.00
CA LYS A 278 1.83 -53.28 35.42
C LYS A 278 3.14 -52.65 35.89
N LEU A 279 4.21 -52.75 35.12
CA LEU A 279 5.48 -52.08 35.44
C LEU A 279 5.29 -50.56 35.55
N GLN A 280 4.52 -49.95 34.64
CA GLN A 280 4.22 -48.52 34.69
C GLN A 280 3.39 -48.14 35.92
N GLU A 281 2.39 -48.95 36.30
CA GLU A 281 1.63 -48.78 37.54
C GLU A 281 2.54 -48.84 38.78
N ILE A 282 3.47 -49.80 38.83
CA ILE A 282 4.41 -49.97 39.94
C ILE A 282 5.38 -48.78 39.99
N GLY A 283 5.93 -48.35 38.86
CA GLY A 283 6.80 -47.17 38.78
C GLY A 283 6.11 -45.91 39.30
N LYS A 284 4.86 -45.64 38.88
CA LYS A 284 4.09 -44.50 39.38
C LYS A 284 3.97 -44.49 40.91
N LYS A 285 3.77 -45.64 41.54
CA LYS A 285 3.70 -45.73 43.02
C LYS A 285 5.06 -45.55 43.69
N LEU A 286 6.13 -46.11 43.12
CA LEU A 286 7.48 -46.07 43.70
C LEU A 286 8.13 -44.69 43.57
N HIS A 287 7.74 -43.93 42.55
CA HIS A 287 8.34 -42.63 42.23
C HIS A 287 7.46 -41.43 42.64
N SER A 288 6.21 -41.63 43.10
CA SER A 288 5.28 -40.53 43.47
C SER A 288 5.64 -39.76 44.74
N ASN A 289 6.56 -40.25 45.57
CA ASN A 289 6.84 -39.70 46.92
C ASN A 289 8.07 -38.78 47.02
N LYS A 290 8.67 -38.31 45.92
CA LYS A 290 9.88 -37.47 45.98
C LYS A 290 9.67 -36.08 45.37
N GLU A 291 9.69 -35.10 46.28
CA GLU A 291 9.94 -33.65 46.12
C GLU A 291 9.85 -33.03 44.71
N GLY A 292 8.80 -32.21 44.51
CA GLY A 292 8.83 -31.01 43.66
C GLY A 292 8.85 -31.22 42.13
N ASP A 293 7.67 -31.17 41.52
CA ASP A 293 7.37 -30.67 40.16
C ASP A 293 8.00 -31.36 38.93
N LYS A 294 8.99 -32.26 39.05
CA LYS A 294 9.59 -32.96 37.89
C LYS A 294 8.96 -34.30 37.53
N THR A 295 8.14 -34.87 38.42
CA THR A 295 7.52 -36.19 38.22
C THR A 295 6.34 -36.15 37.25
N ASP A 296 5.72 -34.99 37.03
CA ASP A 296 4.65 -34.82 36.04
C ASP A 296 5.17 -34.91 34.60
N GLU A 297 6.40 -34.49 34.31
CA GLU A 297 7.00 -34.59 32.97
C GLU A 297 7.24 -36.04 32.53
N ALA A 298 7.79 -36.90 33.41
CA ALA A 298 8.01 -38.31 33.10
C ALA A 298 6.70 -39.11 32.91
N SER A 299 5.59 -38.61 33.46
CA SER A 299 4.26 -39.20 33.28
C SER A 299 3.65 -38.90 31.89
N ARG A 300 4.14 -37.84 31.21
CA ARG A 300 3.72 -37.41 29.86
C ARG A 300 4.44 -38.18 28.72
N ASP A 301 5.48 -38.95 29.04
CA ASP A 301 6.23 -39.78 28.08
C ASP A 301 5.38 -40.89 27.43
N GLY A 302 4.18 -41.15 27.95
CA GLY A 302 3.19 -42.05 27.38
C GLY A 302 3.22 -43.47 27.92
N LEU A 303 2.38 -44.34 27.37
CA LEU A 303 2.27 -45.73 27.84
C LEU A 303 3.50 -46.55 27.46
N TYR A 304 4.14 -47.22 28.42
CA TYR A 304 5.33 -48.05 28.19
C TYR A 304 5.14 -49.10 27.09
N PRO A 305 4.02 -49.85 27.02
CA PRO A 305 3.79 -50.77 25.91
C PRO A 305 3.75 -50.08 24.54
N LEU A 306 3.09 -48.91 24.44
CA LEU A 306 2.98 -48.18 23.17
C LEU A 306 4.32 -47.57 22.76
N GLN A 307 5.07 -47.00 23.71
CA GLN A 307 6.46 -46.57 23.47
C GLN A 307 7.32 -47.69 22.91
N ALA A 308 7.19 -48.91 23.43
CA ALA A 308 7.91 -50.07 22.90
C ALA A 308 7.50 -50.36 21.45
N LEU A 309 6.20 -50.41 21.15
CA LEU A 309 5.67 -50.68 19.81
C LEU A 309 6.08 -49.66 18.76
N ILE A 310 6.37 -48.42 19.15
CA ILE A 310 6.86 -47.38 18.22
C ILE A 310 8.34 -47.56 17.89
N ARG A 311 9.14 -48.25 18.70
CA ARG A 311 10.59 -48.40 18.43
C ARG A 311 10.87 -48.99 17.03
N PRO A 312 10.23 -50.09 16.59
CA PRO A 312 10.35 -50.58 15.21
C PRO A 312 9.90 -49.59 14.13
N VAL A 313 8.81 -48.84 14.39
CA VAL A 313 8.27 -47.84 13.47
C VAL A 313 9.25 -46.67 13.31
N ALA A 314 9.75 -46.12 14.42
CA ALA A 314 10.73 -45.05 14.44
C ALA A 314 12.06 -45.47 13.78
N LEU A 315 12.47 -46.74 13.92
CA LEU A 315 13.64 -47.28 13.22
C LEU A 315 13.44 -47.29 11.71
N ARG A 316 12.26 -47.71 11.23
CA ARG A 316 11.90 -47.66 9.81
C ARG A 316 11.85 -46.23 9.28
N PHE A 317 11.25 -45.32 10.05
CA PHE A 317 11.22 -43.89 9.73
C PHE A 317 12.65 -43.34 9.58
N LYS A 318 13.53 -43.61 10.55
CA LYS A 318 14.93 -43.20 10.52
C LYS A 318 15.67 -43.76 9.30
N TYR A 319 15.45 -45.04 8.98
CA TYR A 319 16.06 -45.68 7.80
C TYR A 319 15.68 -44.98 6.49
N HIS A 320 14.41 -44.63 6.30
CA HIS A 320 13.92 -44.02 5.07
C HIS A 320 14.17 -42.50 4.99
N PHE A 321 14.04 -41.77 6.10
CA PHE A 321 13.92 -40.31 6.09
C PHE A 321 15.03 -39.57 6.85
N GLU A 322 15.96 -40.26 7.51
CA GLU A 322 17.08 -39.63 8.23
C GLU A 322 18.46 -40.13 7.80
N GLY A 323 18.53 -41.14 6.93
CA GLY A 323 19.77 -41.68 6.36
C GLY A 323 20.14 -41.11 4.98
N THR A 324 21.00 -41.82 4.25
CA THR A 324 21.50 -41.46 2.90
C THR A 324 20.66 -42.05 1.76
N ARG A 325 19.46 -42.55 2.06
CA ARG A 325 18.57 -43.18 1.07
C ARG A 325 17.95 -42.13 0.15
N GLN A 326 17.61 -42.54 -1.07
CA GLN A 326 16.87 -41.70 -2.03
C GLN A 326 15.50 -41.24 -1.52
N THR A 327 14.95 -41.91 -0.51
CA THR A 327 13.70 -41.54 0.17
C THR A 327 13.86 -40.35 1.13
N ASN A 328 15.09 -39.93 1.47
CA ASN A 328 15.35 -38.76 2.30
C ASN A 328 15.61 -37.53 1.42
N ARG A 329 14.54 -36.95 0.90
CA ARG A 329 14.58 -35.77 0.02
C ARG A 329 14.01 -34.55 0.73
N VAL A 330 14.75 -33.43 0.69
CA VAL A 330 14.33 -32.17 1.29
C VAL A 330 13.21 -31.49 0.50
N ASP A 331 13.12 -31.75 -0.81
CA ASP A 331 12.08 -31.25 -1.70
C ASP A 331 10.80 -32.10 -1.70
N LYS A 332 10.80 -33.25 -1.00
CA LYS A 332 9.66 -34.17 -0.88
C LYS A 332 9.21 -34.38 0.57
N PRO A 333 8.84 -33.32 1.30
CA PRO A 333 8.36 -33.43 2.67
C PRO A 333 7.10 -34.28 2.80
N GLU A 334 6.26 -34.34 1.76
CA GLU A 334 5.05 -35.16 1.72
C GLU A 334 5.29 -36.64 2.03
N TRP A 335 6.49 -37.18 1.74
CA TRP A 335 6.78 -38.60 1.93
C TRP A 335 6.82 -39.02 3.40
N TYR A 336 7.44 -38.23 4.27
CA TYR A 336 7.52 -38.58 5.69
C TYR A 336 6.22 -38.25 6.44
N PHE A 337 5.46 -37.24 5.98
CA PHE A 337 4.11 -36.95 6.46
C PHE A 337 3.14 -38.07 6.09
N ALA A 338 3.05 -38.43 4.80
CA ALA A 338 2.20 -39.51 4.32
C ALA A 338 2.55 -40.85 4.96
N HIS A 339 3.84 -41.17 5.13
CA HIS A 339 4.25 -42.37 5.85
C HIS A 339 3.69 -42.40 7.28
N THR A 340 3.77 -41.29 8.01
CA THR A 340 3.29 -41.21 9.39
C THR A 340 1.76 -41.32 9.47
N LEU A 341 1.04 -40.67 8.55
CA LEU A 341 -0.42 -40.79 8.42
C LEU A 341 -0.83 -42.23 8.12
N ASN A 342 -0.17 -42.88 7.16
CA ASN A 342 -0.45 -44.26 6.78
C ASN A 342 -0.21 -45.21 7.95
N VAL A 343 0.87 -45.05 8.72
CA VAL A 343 1.12 -45.87 9.91
C VAL A 343 0.06 -45.64 10.99
N SER A 344 -0.40 -44.40 11.21
CA SER A 344 -1.50 -44.14 12.15
C SER A 344 -2.81 -44.78 11.68
N HIS A 345 -3.12 -44.71 10.38
CA HIS A 345 -4.36 -45.19 9.80
C HIS A 345 -4.40 -46.72 9.65
N GLU A 346 -3.38 -47.34 9.06
CA GLU A 346 -3.31 -48.80 8.82
C GLU A 346 -3.36 -49.61 10.11
N HIS A 347 -2.83 -49.07 11.21
CA HIS A 347 -2.76 -49.75 12.50
C HIS A 347 -3.96 -49.45 13.39
N ARG A 348 -4.85 -48.54 12.97
CA ARG A 348 -6.04 -48.13 13.70
C ARG A 348 -6.95 -49.30 14.10
N PRO A 349 -7.31 -50.26 13.21
CA PRO A 349 -8.18 -51.37 13.60
C PRO A 349 -7.59 -52.23 14.71
N PHE A 350 -6.28 -52.50 14.67
CA PHE A 350 -5.60 -53.24 15.72
C PHE A 350 -5.59 -52.48 17.06
N LEU A 351 -5.35 -51.17 17.01
CA LEU A 351 -5.31 -50.32 18.20
C LEU A 351 -6.69 -50.16 18.85
N GLU A 352 -7.75 -49.92 18.06
CA GLU A 352 -9.11 -49.70 18.57
C GLU A 352 -9.80 -50.99 19.03
N ILE A 353 -9.46 -52.15 18.48
CA ILE A 353 -10.12 -53.42 18.81
C ILE A 353 -9.36 -54.18 19.91
N VAL A 354 -8.04 -54.35 19.72
CA VAL A 354 -7.23 -55.24 20.58
C VAL A 354 -6.61 -54.45 21.72
N VAL A 355 -5.84 -53.41 21.38
CA VAL A 355 -5.11 -52.64 22.39
C VAL A 355 -6.07 -51.86 23.29
N GLN A 356 -7.13 -51.26 22.74
CA GLN A 356 -8.13 -50.56 23.53
C GLN A 356 -8.80 -51.47 24.58
N ARG A 357 -9.09 -52.73 24.23
CA ARG A 357 -9.62 -53.72 25.19
C ARG A 357 -8.65 -53.97 26.34
N LEU A 358 -7.35 -54.10 26.05
CA LEU A 358 -6.32 -54.28 27.07
C LEU A 358 -6.21 -53.06 27.99
N LEU A 359 -6.38 -51.84 27.44
CA LEU A 359 -6.40 -50.60 28.23
C LEU A 359 -7.65 -50.50 29.12
N GLN A 360 -8.83 -50.87 28.60
CA GLN A 360 -10.10 -50.85 29.36
C GLN A 360 -10.09 -51.76 30.59
N ILE A 361 -9.34 -52.86 30.56
CA ILE A 361 -9.22 -53.80 31.70
C ILE A 361 -8.15 -53.32 32.71
N SER A 362 -7.40 -52.27 32.38
CA SER A 362 -6.34 -51.68 33.21
C SER A 362 -6.78 -50.37 33.85
N LYS A 363 -5.90 -49.74 34.66
CA LYS A 363 -6.16 -48.40 35.23
C LYS A 363 -6.16 -47.26 34.19
N TYR A 364 -5.93 -47.57 32.92
CA TYR A 364 -5.81 -46.61 31.81
C TYR A 364 -7.05 -46.59 30.90
N GLU A 365 -8.23 -46.91 31.44
CA GLU A 365 -9.50 -47.00 30.68
C GLU A 365 -9.90 -45.69 29.97
N SER A 366 -9.50 -44.54 30.51
CA SER A 366 -9.76 -43.22 29.94
C SER A 366 -8.86 -42.86 28.75
N ILE A 367 -7.84 -43.68 28.47
CA ILE A 367 -6.91 -43.44 27.37
C ILE A 367 -7.43 -44.10 26.09
N THR A 368 -7.43 -43.34 25.00
CA THR A 368 -7.71 -43.85 23.66
C THR A 368 -6.41 -44.36 23.03
N ALA A 369 -6.32 -45.66 22.77
CA ALA A 369 -5.12 -46.34 22.28
C ALA A 369 -4.59 -45.73 20.97
N TRP A 370 -5.47 -45.49 20.00
CA TRP A 370 -5.09 -44.91 18.70
C TRP A 370 -4.57 -43.48 18.82
N ARG A 371 -5.19 -42.64 19.66
CA ARG A 371 -4.73 -41.26 19.91
C ARG A 371 -3.39 -41.25 20.62
N GLU A 372 -3.22 -42.06 21.66
CA GLU A 372 -1.95 -42.15 22.38
C GLU A 372 -0.81 -42.68 21.48
N PHE A 373 -1.10 -43.69 20.65
CA PHE A 373 -0.14 -44.18 19.66
C PHE A 373 0.26 -43.08 18.66
N THR A 374 -0.73 -42.40 18.07
CA THR A 374 -0.50 -41.31 17.11
C THR A 374 0.28 -40.16 17.74
N ARG A 375 -0.01 -39.77 18.99
CA ARG A 375 0.74 -38.75 19.73
C ARG A 375 2.22 -39.10 19.84
N LEU A 376 2.54 -40.37 20.08
CA LEU A 376 3.91 -40.83 20.21
C LEU A 376 4.62 -41.06 18.85
N LEU A 377 3.89 -41.00 17.73
CA LEU A 377 4.48 -40.89 16.38
C LEU A 377 4.95 -39.46 16.06
N LEU A 378 4.29 -38.43 16.60
CA LEU A 378 4.62 -37.03 16.29
C LEU A 378 6.08 -36.65 16.59
N PRO A 379 6.72 -37.08 17.70
CA PRO A 379 8.10 -36.71 18.01
C PRO A 379 9.14 -37.04 16.92
N MET A 380 8.96 -38.12 16.15
CA MET A 380 9.90 -38.41 15.04
C MET A 380 9.73 -37.41 13.89
N VAL A 381 8.50 -37.03 13.56
CA VAL A 381 8.23 -35.98 12.57
C VAL A 381 8.75 -34.63 13.08
N SER A 382 8.52 -34.30 14.36
CA SER A 382 9.05 -33.08 15.00
C SER A 382 10.56 -32.97 14.87
N ARG A 383 11.30 -34.05 15.15
CA ARG A 383 12.77 -34.08 15.01
C ARG A 383 13.20 -33.91 13.56
N LYS A 384 12.51 -34.57 12.62
CA LYS A 384 12.80 -34.44 11.19
C LYS A 384 12.62 -33.01 10.69
N ILE A 385 11.53 -32.34 11.07
CA ILE A 385 11.27 -30.94 10.73
C ILE A 385 12.38 -30.04 11.31
N LYS A 386 12.65 -30.14 12.62
CA LYS A 386 13.68 -29.33 13.29
C LYS A 386 15.07 -29.46 12.65
N ARG A 387 15.41 -30.64 12.12
CA ARG A 387 16.67 -30.88 11.42
C ARG A 387 16.69 -30.36 9.98
N SER A 388 15.53 -30.34 9.31
CA SER A 388 15.44 -30.05 7.86
C SER A 388 15.21 -28.56 7.58
N ILE A 389 14.40 -27.87 8.38
CA ILE A 389 14.01 -26.47 8.16
C ILE A 389 15.20 -25.50 8.07
N PRO A 390 16.24 -25.59 8.93
CA PRO A 390 17.39 -24.68 8.81
C PRO A 390 18.08 -24.71 7.44
N ALA A 391 18.09 -25.86 6.76
CA ALA A 391 18.66 -25.99 5.41
C ALA A 391 17.72 -25.46 4.30
N LEU A 392 16.43 -25.28 4.61
CA LEU A 392 15.42 -24.78 3.68
C LEU A 392 15.25 -23.26 3.73
N LEU A 393 15.75 -22.59 4.78
CA LEU A 393 15.66 -21.12 4.93
C LEU A 393 16.17 -20.35 3.70
N PRO A 394 17.29 -20.74 3.03
CA PRO A 394 17.76 -20.07 1.81
C PRO A 394 16.93 -20.38 0.55
N HIS A 395 15.94 -21.28 0.63
CA HIS A 395 15.15 -21.77 -0.50
C HIS A 395 13.65 -21.58 -0.27
N PRO A 396 13.13 -20.35 -0.42
CA PRO A 396 11.75 -20.02 -0.07
C PRO A 396 10.66 -20.93 -0.68
N PRO A 397 10.72 -21.35 -1.96
CA PRO A 397 9.69 -22.23 -2.53
C PRO A 397 9.62 -23.61 -1.85
N LEU A 398 10.78 -24.17 -1.46
CA LEU A 398 10.85 -25.46 -0.78
C LEU A 398 10.39 -25.35 0.68
N LEU A 399 10.70 -24.22 1.33
CA LEU A 399 10.21 -23.90 2.67
C LEU A 399 8.68 -23.79 2.67
N ALA A 400 8.12 -23.01 1.74
CA ALA A 400 6.67 -22.84 1.59
C ALA A 400 5.95 -24.18 1.33
N HIS A 401 6.48 -25.00 0.42
CA HIS A 401 5.94 -26.35 0.19
C HIS A 401 5.97 -27.20 1.46
N THR A 402 7.06 -27.15 2.24
CA THR A 402 7.17 -27.89 3.50
C THR A 402 6.16 -27.42 4.55
N VAL A 403 5.94 -26.11 4.68
CA VAL A 403 4.93 -25.54 5.58
C VAL A 403 3.53 -26.00 5.17
N TYR A 404 3.21 -25.95 3.88
CA TYR A 404 1.91 -26.41 3.37
C TYR A 404 1.68 -27.91 3.62
N GLN A 405 2.69 -28.75 3.37
CA GLN A 405 2.59 -30.19 3.67
C GLN A 405 2.44 -30.46 5.17
N ALA A 406 3.03 -29.63 6.04
CA ALA A 406 2.84 -29.72 7.49
C ALA A 406 1.41 -29.35 7.92
N LEU A 407 0.83 -28.28 7.33
CA LEU A 407 -0.55 -27.88 7.57
C LEU A 407 -1.54 -28.97 7.10
N ALA A 408 -1.36 -29.47 5.88
CA ALA A 408 -2.18 -30.54 5.33
C ALA A 408 -2.09 -31.84 6.17
N PHE A 409 -0.91 -32.14 6.72
CA PHE A 409 -0.74 -33.26 7.66
C PHE A 409 -1.54 -33.06 8.96
N ASP A 410 -1.53 -31.85 9.51
CA ASP A 410 -2.27 -31.53 10.73
C ASP A 410 -3.78 -31.64 10.52
N ASP A 411 -4.28 -31.11 9.40
CA ASP A 411 -5.70 -31.19 9.05
C ASP A 411 -6.14 -32.63 8.79
N ALA A 412 -5.35 -33.42 8.07
CA ALA A 412 -5.63 -34.84 7.88
C ALA A 412 -5.74 -35.63 9.21
N LEU A 413 -4.90 -35.30 10.20
CA LEU A 413 -5.01 -35.90 11.54
C LEU A 413 -6.26 -35.44 12.29
N ARG A 414 -6.61 -34.15 12.22
CA ARG A 414 -7.83 -33.61 12.83
C ARG A 414 -9.09 -34.23 12.22
N GLU A 415 -9.16 -34.32 10.89
CA GLU A 415 -10.25 -34.99 10.15
C GLU A 415 -10.35 -36.48 10.51
N ALA A 416 -9.22 -37.16 10.73
CA ALA A 416 -9.20 -38.54 11.22
C ALA A 416 -9.68 -38.69 12.69
N GLY A 417 -9.93 -37.59 13.40
CA GLY A 417 -10.43 -37.55 14.78
C GLY A 417 -9.34 -37.49 15.86
N PHE A 418 -8.12 -37.09 15.51
CA PHE A 418 -7.02 -36.93 16.45
C PHE A 418 -7.20 -35.68 17.32
N SER A 419 -6.99 -35.84 18.62
CA SER A 419 -6.89 -34.75 19.59
C SER A 419 -6.08 -35.22 20.80
N LEU A 420 -5.56 -34.29 21.60
CA LEU A 420 -4.87 -34.63 22.84
C LEU A 420 -5.82 -35.17 23.92
N SER A 421 -7.14 -34.98 23.76
CA SER A 421 -8.14 -35.53 24.67
C SER A 421 -8.09 -37.06 24.71
N GLY A 422 -8.00 -37.62 25.92
CA GLY A 422 -7.84 -39.07 26.12
C GLY A 422 -6.43 -39.60 25.85
N THR A 423 -5.40 -38.74 25.95
CA THR A 423 -3.97 -39.12 25.90
C THR A 423 -3.28 -38.77 27.22
N LEU A 424 -2.12 -39.38 27.50
CA LEU A 424 -1.30 -39.02 28.69
C LEU A 424 -0.63 -37.65 28.57
N GLY A 425 -0.66 -37.04 27.37
CA GLY A 425 -0.14 -35.70 27.14
C GLY A 425 -1.14 -34.58 27.43
N ASN A 426 -2.39 -34.89 27.80
CA ASN A 426 -3.41 -33.88 28.05
C ASN A 426 -3.15 -33.14 29.37
N SER A 427 -2.57 -31.94 29.29
CA SER A 427 -2.26 -31.09 30.45
C SER A 427 -3.42 -30.13 30.76
N GLY A 428 -4.64 -30.67 30.92
CA GLY A 428 -5.79 -29.87 31.37
C GLY A 428 -6.48 -29.03 30.27
N GLY A 429 -6.84 -29.65 29.15
CA GLY A 429 -7.69 -29.01 28.12
C GLY A 429 -6.93 -28.43 26.93
N ASP A 430 -5.62 -28.68 26.84
CA ASP A 430 -4.79 -28.21 25.72
C ASP A 430 -5.28 -28.72 24.37
N VAL A 431 -5.49 -27.77 23.46
CA VAL A 431 -5.78 -28.04 22.04
C VAL A 431 -4.47 -28.37 21.35
N TRP A 432 -4.48 -29.40 20.50
CA TRP A 432 -3.30 -29.74 19.70
C TRP A 432 -3.07 -28.69 18.61
N GLU A 433 -1.99 -27.94 18.74
CA GLU A 433 -1.65 -26.84 17.82
C GLU A 433 -1.17 -27.33 16.44
N GLY A 434 -0.84 -28.63 16.31
CA GLY A 434 -0.33 -29.22 15.08
C GLY A 434 1.21 -29.36 15.07
N ILE A 435 1.72 -30.15 14.13
CA ILE A 435 3.16 -30.24 13.84
C ILE A 435 3.67 -28.99 13.12
N SER A 436 2.79 -28.31 12.39
CA SER A 436 3.09 -27.05 11.71
C SER A 436 3.50 -25.96 12.70
N ASP A 437 3.02 -25.98 13.94
CA ASP A 437 3.41 -25.01 14.97
C ASP A 437 4.91 -25.07 15.32
N ILE A 438 5.59 -26.18 15.05
CA ILE A 438 7.05 -26.25 15.19
C ILE A 438 7.75 -25.26 14.25
N ILE A 439 7.15 -25.06 13.07
CA ILE A 439 7.63 -24.10 12.07
C ILE A 439 7.08 -22.72 12.38
N LEU A 440 5.76 -22.62 12.55
CA LEU A 440 5.05 -21.35 12.70
C LEU A 440 5.31 -20.65 14.04
N GLY A 441 5.57 -21.40 15.11
CA GLY A 441 5.91 -20.90 16.43
C GLY A 441 7.38 -20.44 16.55
N SER A 442 8.25 -20.83 15.62
CA SER A 442 9.61 -20.28 15.52
C SER A 442 9.57 -18.96 14.79
N LYS A 443 9.84 -17.86 15.51
CA LYS A 443 9.82 -16.50 14.93
C LYS A 443 10.70 -16.40 13.68
N ASP A 444 11.95 -16.86 13.77
CA ASP A 444 12.91 -16.74 12.67
C ASP A 444 12.49 -17.54 11.43
N TRP A 445 11.87 -18.71 11.63
CA TRP A 445 11.45 -19.57 10.52
C TRP A 445 10.16 -19.06 9.86
N PHE A 446 9.22 -18.58 10.68
CA PHE A 446 8.01 -17.94 10.17
C PHE A 446 8.33 -16.64 9.43
N ASP A 447 9.22 -15.80 9.96
CA ASP A 447 9.61 -14.54 9.33
C ASP A 447 10.30 -14.78 7.97
N ALA A 448 11.18 -15.78 7.88
CA ALA A 448 11.81 -16.18 6.63
C ALA A 448 10.79 -16.70 5.59
N TRP A 449 9.79 -17.47 6.03
CA TRP A 449 8.71 -17.93 5.14
C TRP A 449 7.85 -16.75 4.66
N LEU A 450 7.41 -15.88 5.59
CA LEU A 450 6.59 -14.72 5.29
C LEU A 450 7.26 -13.78 4.27
N GLU A 451 8.56 -13.53 4.43
CA GLU A 451 9.33 -12.73 3.48
C GLU A 451 9.45 -13.38 2.10
N GLY A 452 9.61 -14.70 2.07
CA GLY A 452 9.58 -15.49 0.83
C GLY A 452 8.24 -15.40 0.10
N GLU A 453 7.14 -15.47 0.84
CA GLU A 453 5.78 -15.31 0.32
C GLU A 453 5.51 -13.91 -0.21
N ARG A 454 5.94 -12.87 0.53
CA ARG A 454 5.86 -11.47 0.11
C ARG A 454 6.55 -11.27 -1.24
N LYS A 455 7.80 -11.71 -1.35
CA LYS A 455 8.58 -11.58 -2.59
C LYS A 455 7.95 -12.35 -3.76
N PHE A 456 7.47 -13.57 -3.51
CA PHE A 456 6.79 -14.37 -4.53
C PHE A 456 5.52 -13.67 -5.04
N ALA A 457 4.72 -13.09 -4.14
CA ALA A 457 3.53 -12.33 -4.50
C ALA A 457 3.86 -11.06 -5.31
N GLU A 458 4.92 -10.33 -4.92
CA GLU A 458 5.40 -9.15 -5.63
C GLU A 458 5.90 -9.48 -7.05
N ASP A 459 6.67 -10.57 -7.21
CA ASP A 459 7.15 -11.02 -8.51
C ASP A 459 5.97 -11.39 -9.44
N GLN A 460 4.99 -12.14 -8.93
CA GLN A 460 3.77 -12.48 -9.68
C GLN A 460 2.94 -11.24 -10.05
N TYR A 461 2.82 -10.28 -9.14
CA TYR A 461 2.16 -9.01 -9.41
C TYR A 461 2.87 -8.23 -10.55
N ASN A 462 4.21 -8.15 -10.51
CA ASN A 462 4.98 -7.48 -11.54
C ASN A 462 4.80 -8.14 -12.92
N ASP A 463 4.82 -9.48 -12.98
CA ASP A 463 4.55 -10.23 -14.21
C ASP A 463 3.15 -9.93 -14.77
N ILE A 464 2.13 -9.80 -13.89
CA ILE A 464 0.78 -9.42 -14.30
C ILE A 464 0.77 -8.02 -14.92
N ILE A 465 1.44 -7.04 -14.32
CA ILE A 465 1.38 -5.63 -14.76
C ILE A 465 2.22 -5.36 -16.01
N ILE A 466 3.32 -6.10 -16.21
CA ILE A 466 4.19 -5.98 -17.38
C ILE A 466 3.61 -6.70 -18.60
N SER A 467 2.67 -7.63 -18.41
CA SER A 467 2.03 -8.36 -19.51
C SER A 467 1.42 -7.42 -20.56
N SER A 468 1.65 -7.72 -21.85
CA SER A 468 1.24 -6.84 -22.95
C SER A 468 -0.28 -6.63 -23.06
N ASP A 469 -1.05 -7.55 -22.50
CA ASP A 469 -2.51 -7.55 -22.48
C ASP A 469 -3.10 -7.09 -21.13
N ALA A 470 -2.26 -6.73 -20.16
CA ALA A 470 -2.65 -6.36 -18.79
C ALA A 470 -3.82 -5.38 -18.76
N TRP A 471 -3.74 -4.31 -19.53
CA TRP A 471 -4.70 -3.20 -19.49
C TRP A 471 -5.78 -3.30 -20.56
N GLN A 472 -5.99 -4.48 -21.15
CA GLN A 472 -7.05 -4.70 -22.11
C GLN A 472 -8.34 -5.10 -21.40
N ILE A 473 -9.47 -4.61 -21.91
CA ILE A 473 -10.82 -5.03 -21.50
C ILE A 473 -11.26 -6.08 -22.52
N PRO A 474 -11.41 -7.35 -22.13
CA PRO A 474 -11.76 -8.42 -23.07
C PRO A 474 -13.19 -8.25 -23.60
N ASP A 475 -13.38 -8.60 -24.88
CA ASP A 475 -14.68 -8.56 -25.57
C ASP A 475 -15.58 -9.77 -25.23
N ASP A 476 -14.98 -10.86 -24.74
CA ASP A 476 -15.68 -12.13 -24.50
C ASP A 476 -16.52 -12.10 -23.20
N ALA A 477 -17.78 -12.50 -23.34
CA ALA A 477 -18.68 -12.80 -22.23
C ALA A 477 -18.21 -14.07 -21.50
N THR A 478 -17.28 -13.94 -20.57
CA THR A 478 -16.90 -15.03 -19.65
C THR A 478 -18.02 -15.29 -18.64
N GLU A 479 -18.06 -16.49 -18.06
CA GLU A 479 -19.11 -16.95 -17.12
C GLU A 479 -19.35 -16.03 -15.90
N ASP A 480 -18.39 -15.18 -15.52
CA ASP A 480 -18.55 -14.15 -14.47
C ASP A 480 -19.47 -12.98 -14.88
N ALA A 481 -19.78 -12.82 -16.17
CA ALA A 481 -20.62 -11.72 -16.70
C ALA A 481 -22.12 -12.07 -16.71
N MET A 482 -22.62 -12.74 -15.66
CA MET A 482 -24.04 -13.14 -15.59
C MET A 482 -25.01 -11.96 -15.43
N ASN A 483 -24.50 -10.73 -15.24
CA ASN A 483 -25.31 -9.51 -15.14
C ASN A 483 -24.87 -8.46 -16.16
N GLU A 484 -25.75 -8.04 -17.07
CA GLU A 484 -25.53 -6.91 -18.00
C GLU A 484 -25.29 -5.56 -17.29
N GLN A 485 -25.42 -5.53 -15.96
CA GLN A 485 -25.25 -4.35 -15.12
C GLN A 485 -23.84 -4.20 -14.52
N GLU A 486 -22.98 -5.22 -14.60
CA GLU A 486 -21.66 -5.20 -13.94
C GLU A 486 -20.52 -4.65 -14.80
N VAL A 487 -19.58 -3.96 -14.15
CA VAL A 487 -18.41 -3.34 -14.79
C VAL A 487 -17.44 -4.43 -15.24
N ARG A 488 -17.04 -4.40 -16.52
CA ARG A 488 -16.07 -5.36 -17.08
C ARG A 488 -14.63 -4.99 -16.67
N PRO A 489 -13.90 -5.89 -15.98
CA PRO A 489 -12.53 -5.61 -15.55
C PRO A 489 -11.51 -5.68 -16.69
N THR A 490 -10.36 -5.06 -16.47
CA THR A 490 -9.16 -5.35 -17.26
C THR A 490 -8.60 -6.75 -16.93
N ASN A 491 -7.80 -7.31 -17.83
CA ASN A 491 -7.08 -8.57 -17.58
C ASN A 491 -6.17 -8.48 -16.34
N SER A 492 -5.55 -7.33 -16.08
CA SER A 492 -4.73 -7.07 -14.90
C SER A 492 -5.56 -7.16 -13.63
N ALA A 493 -6.72 -6.50 -13.57
CA ALA A 493 -7.60 -6.54 -12.41
C ALA A 493 -8.03 -8.00 -12.12
N ARG A 494 -8.46 -8.74 -13.14
CA ARG A 494 -8.84 -10.15 -13.01
C ARG A 494 -7.71 -11.02 -12.47
N ARG A 495 -6.49 -10.87 -13.01
CA ARG A 495 -5.31 -11.64 -12.56
C ARG A 495 -4.87 -11.24 -11.15
N VAL A 496 -4.96 -9.95 -10.79
CA VAL A 496 -4.68 -9.48 -9.42
C VAL A 496 -5.70 -10.05 -8.43
N LYS A 497 -7.00 -10.09 -8.75
CA LYS A 497 -8.01 -10.79 -7.92
C LYS A 497 -7.60 -12.25 -7.68
N ALA A 498 -7.26 -12.98 -8.74
CA ALA A 498 -6.85 -14.39 -8.63
C ALA A 498 -5.57 -14.55 -7.77
N LEU A 499 -4.60 -13.65 -7.89
CA LEU A 499 -3.41 -13.63 -7.05
C LEU A 499 -3.77 -13.40 -5.57
N ILE A 500 -4.64 -12.45 -5.28
CA ILE A 500 -5.09 -12.16 -3.90
C ILE A 500 -5.88 -13.33 -3.31
N GLU A 501 -6.74 -13.99 -4.09
CA GLU A 501 -7.47 -15.19 -3.67
C GLU A 501 -6.48 -16.34 -3.38
N GLN A 502 -5.47 -16.53 -4.23
CA GLN A 502 -4.41 -17.50 -3.98
C GLN A 502 -3.63 -17.21 -2.69
N ILE A 503 -3.30 -15.94 -2.42
CA ILE A 503 -2.65 -15.53 -1.17
C ILE A 503 -3.59 -15.79 0.02
N THR A 504 -4.86 -15.45 -0.12
CA THR A 504 -5.89 -15.64 0.92
C THR A 504 -6.00 -17.12 1.29
N ASP A 505 -6.08 -18.01 0.32
CA ASP A 505 -6.15 -19.46 0.56
C ASP A 505 -4.93 -19.98 1.32
N ARG A 506 -3.72 -19.45 1.04
CA ARG A 506 -2.49 -19.86 1.73
C ARG A 506 -2.54 -19.60 3.23
N TYR A 507 -3.00 -18.42 3.65
CA TYR A 507 -3.01 -18.09 5.08
C TYR A 507 -4.35 -18.37 5.76
N ARG A 508 -5.42 -18.64 5.01
CA ARG A 508 -6.71 -19.14 5.55
C ARG A 508 -6.51 -20.42 6.37
N ALA A 509 -5.63 -21.31 5.90
CA ALA A 509 -5.27 -22.57 6.54
C ALA A 509 -4.43 -22.42 7.83
N LEU A 510 -3.94 -21.22 8.16
CA LEU A 510 -3.11 -21.04 9.37
C LEU A 510 -3.95 -21.17 10.65
N PRO A 511 -3.45 -21.86 11.70
CA PRO A 511 -4.24 -22.09 12.90
C PRO A 511 -4.40 -20.83 13.78
N ARG A 512 -3.38 -19.98 13.88
CA ARG A 512 -3.38 -18.80 14.77
C ARG A 512 -3.73 -17.51 14.02
N PHE A 513 -4.69 -16.74 14.55
CA PHE A 513 -5.08 -15.42 14.02
C PHE A 513 -3.92 -14.42 13.95
N LEU A 514 -2.93 -14.53 14.85
CA LEU A 514 -1.71 -13.73 14.77
C LEU A 514 -1.00 -13.91 13.43
N HIS A 515 -0.81 -15.16 12.99
CA HIS A 515 -0.15 -15.44 11.72
C HIS A 515 -1.00 -15.01 10.53
N LYS A 516 -2.32 -15.20 10.58
CA LYS A 516 -3.26 -14.69 9.56
C LYS A 516 -3.14 -13.17 9.38
N THR A 517 -3.15 -12.44 10.51
CA THR A 517 -3.00 -10.98 10.54
C THR A 517 -1.63 -10.55 9.97
N ARG A 518 -0.56 -11.30 10.26
CA ARG A 518 0.77 -11.04 9.69
C ARG A 518 0.79 -11.20 8.17
N PHE A 519 0.15 -12.23 7.63
CA PHE A 519 0.05 -12.45 6.20
C PHE A 519 -0.78 -11.37 5.49
N LEU A 520 -1.91 -11.00 6.08
CA LEU A 520 -2.74 -9.91 5.57
C LEU A 520 -1.92 -8.63 5.40
N ILE A 521 -1.23 -8.19 6.45
CA ILE A 521 -0.49 -6.93 6.48
C ILE A 521 0.79 -6.98 5.64
N ALA A 522 1.54 -8.08 5.70
CA ALA A 522 2.87 -8.15 5.08
C ALA A 522 2.85 -8.64 3.62
N VAL A 523 1.77 -9.28 3.17
CA VAL A 523 1.68 -9.87 1.83
C VAL A 523 0.46 -9.37 1.06
N GLN A 524 -0.76 -9.51 1.59
CA GLN A 524 -1.97 -9.21 0.81
C GLN A 524 -2.21 -7.71 0.61
N VAL A 525 -2.18 -6.92 1.69
CA VAL A 525 -2.41 -5.46 1.63
C VAL A 525 -1.41 -4.75 0.71
N PRO A 526 -0.09 -5.04 0.78
CA PRO A 526 0.89 -4.42 -0.11
C PRO A 526 0.60 -4.63 -1.60
N ILE A 527 0.10 -5.79 -2.01
CA ILE A 527 -0.26 -6.03 -3.42
C ILE A 527 -1.46 -5.16 -3.85
N LEU A 528 -2.44 -4.98 -2.97
CA LEU A 528 -3.59 -4.09 -3.22
C LEU A 528 -3.14 -2.61 -3.30
N GLU A 529 -2.22 -2.19 -2.45
CA GLU A 529 -1.64 -0.84 -2.48
C GLU A 529 -0.77 -0.61 -3.73
N LEU A 530 0.02 -1.61 -4.15
CA LEU A 530 0.81 -1.54 -5.37
C LEU A 530 -0.09 -1.37 -6.60
N TYR A 531 -1.20 -2.10 -6.67
CA TYR A 531 -2.15 -1.97 -7.77
C TYR A 531 -2.87 -0.62 -7.77
N HIS A 532 -3.27 -0.13 -6.59
CA HIS A 532 -3.83 1.21 -6.40
C HIS A 532 -2.87 2.29 -6.89
N THR A 533 -1.63 2.24 -6.41
CA THR A 533 -0.56 3.19 -6.76
C THR A 533 -0.32 3.18 -8.27
N ARG A 534 -0.28 2.00 -8.89
CA ARG A 534 -0.09 1.88 -10.33
C ARG A 534 -1.21 2.54 -11.14
N ILE A 535 -2.46 2.41 -10.70
CA ILE A 535 -3.60 3.09 -11.33
C ILE A 535 -3.47 4.60 -11.11
N SER A 536 -3.15 5.06 -9.90
CA SER A 536 -2.94 6.49 -9.60
C SER A 536 -1.84 7.11 -10.48
N GLU A 537 -0.67 6.47 -10.56
CA GLU A 537 0.43 6.90 -11.42
C GLU A 537 0.03 7.01 -12.89
N SER A 538 -0.85 6.11 -13.36
CA SER A 538 -1.36 6.16 -14.74
C SER A 538 -2.24 7.39 -14.98
N LEU A 539 -3.00 7.82 -13.98
CA LEU A 539 -3.80 9.05 -14.00
C LEU A 539 -2.89 10.29 -13.91
N ASP A 540 -1.88 10.27 -13.03
CA ASP A 540 -0.89 11.36 -12.92
C ASP A 540 -0.13 11.58 -14.24
N ALA A 541 0.28 10.50 -14.89
CA ALA A 541 0.91 10.54 -16.20
C ALA A 541 -0.03 11.11 -17.28
N PHE A 542 -1.31 10.74 -17.24
CA PHE A 542 -2.31 11.30 -18.15
C PHE A 542 -2.49 12.81 -17.93
N GLU A 543 -2.60 13.26 -16.69
CA GLU A 543 -2.76 14.67 -16.33
C GLU A 543 -1.56 15.52 -16.77
N THR A 544 -0.36 15.02 -16.54
CA THR A 544 0.89 15.67 -16.96
C THR A 544 0.94 15.85 -18.48
N LEU A 545 0.60 14.81 -19.24
CA LEU A 545 0.61 14.82 -20.71
C LEU A 545 -0.56 15.61 -21.33
N SER A 546 -1.66 15.78 -20.60
CA SER A 546 -2.84 16.53 -21.06
C SER A 546 -2.81 18.03 -20.70
N SER A 547 -1.89 18.46 -19.84
CA SER A 547 -1.76 19.85 -19.39
C SER A 547 -1.56 20.85 -20.54
N PHE A 548 -2.30 21.95 -20.50
CA PHE A 548 -2.33 23.00 -21.53
C PHE A 548 -0.95 23.61 -21.86
N LEU A 549 0.00 23.61 -20.91
CA LEU A 549 1.37 24.10 -21.11
C LEU A 549 2.16 23.24 -22.11
N VAL A 550 1.92 21.92 -22.14
CA VAL A 550 2.51 21.00 -23.12
C VAL A 550 1.84 21.16 -24.49
N ARG A 551 0.56 21.55 -24.54
CA ARG A 551 -0.20 21.81 -25.78
C ARG A 551 0.22 23.11 -26.48
N ALA A 552 0.81 24.07 -25.75
CA ALA A 552 1.13 25.40 -26.23
C ALA A 552 2.55 25.58 -26.81
N VAL A 553 3.46 24.60 -26.64
CA VAL A 553 4.85 24.67 -27.12
C VAL A 553 5.11 23.57 -28.16
N PRO A 554 5.13 23.90 -29.46
CA PRO A 554 5.60 22.97 -30.49
C PRO A 554 7.06 22.55 -30.21
N GLY A 555 7.31 21.27 -29.96
CA GLY A 555 8.67 20.69 -29.88
C GLY A 555 9.23 20.40 -28.48
N ALA A 556 8.52 20.70 -27.39
CA ALA A 556 9.07 20.54 -26.02
C ALA A 556 9.29 19.09 -25.55
N LEU A 557 8.83 18.07 -26.27
CA LEU A 557 8.95 16.65 -25.89
C LEU A 557 9.69 15.77 -26.90
N ALA A 558 10.34 16.34 -27.93
CA ALA A 558 11.05 15.57 -28.95
C ALA A 558 12.33 14.86 -28.44
N GLY A 559 12.72 15.05 -27.17
CA GLY A 559 14.01 14.60 -26.65
C GLY A 559 14.08 13.23 -25.95
N HIS A 560 12.96 12.61 -25.53
CA HIS A 560 13.05 11.50 -24.55
C HIS A 560 12.14 10.28 -24.78
N ALA A 561 11.61 10.04 -25.99
CA ALA A 561 10.90 8.79 -26.29
C ALA A 561 11.44 8.14 -27.57
N GLY A 562 12.16 7.04 -27.42
CA GLY A 562 12.57 6.18 -28.52
C GLY A 562 11.35 5.45 -29.14
N HIS A 563 11.28 5.50 -30.48
CA HIS A 563 10.55 4.59 -31.38
C HIS A 563 9.10 4.21 -31.03
N GLY A 564 8.15 4.97 -31.60
CA GLY A 564 6.87 4.42 -32.09
C GLY A 564 5.59 5.01 -31.46
N ARG A 565 4.89 5.86 -32.23
CA ARG A 565 3.63 6.60 -31.97
C ARG A 565 3.76 7.90 -31.17
N ASP A 566 3.26 8.98 -31.77
CA ASP A 566 3.20 10.32 -31.17
C ASP A 566 2.46 10.30 -29.82
N SER A 567 3.13 10.66 -28.72
CA SER A 567 2.52 10.76 -27.38
C SER A 567 1.28 11.67 -27.34
N LYS A 568 1.18 12.62 -28.29
CA LYS A 568 0.02 13.51 -28.49
C LYS A 568 -1.24 12.79 -29.00
N SER A 569 -1.09 11.65 -29.69
CA SER A 569 -2.23 10.83 -30.14
C SER A 569 -2.85 10.01 -29.00
N MET A 570 -2.11 9.77 -27.91
CA MET A 570 -2.54 8.85 -26.86
C MET A 570 -3.38 9.52 -25.75
N THR A 571 -3.51 10.85 -25.76
CA THR A 571 -4.25 11.63 -24.75
C THR A 571 -5.40 12.46 -25.35
N VAL A 572 -5.70 12.25 -26.64
CA VAL A 572 -6.72 13.00 -27.39
C VAL A 572 -7.71 12.03 -28.02
N GLY A 573 -8.97 12.44 -28.11
CA GLY A 573 -10.03 11.65 -28.73
C GLY A 573 -10.32 10.37 -27.96
N VAL A 574 -10.90 9.40 -28.66
CA VAL A 574 -11.36 8.13 -28.08
C VAL A 574 -10.21 7.34 -27.43
N ASP A 575 -8.98 7.46 -27.94
CA ASP A 575 -7.81 6.81 -27.35
C ASP A 575 -7.49 7.34 -25.94
N GLY A 576 -7.66 8.65 -25.71
CA GLY A 576 -7.53 9.24 -24.37
C GLY A 576 -8.63 8.75 -23.42
N SER A 577 -9.88 8.75 -23.90
CA SER A 577 -11.02 8.20 -23.16
C SER A 577 -10.83 6.72 -22.82
N GLN A 578 -10.25 5.94 -23.73
CA GLN A 578 -9.97 4.53 -23.51
C GLN A 578 -9.00 4.30 -22.34
N ARG A 579 -7.98 5.15 -22.18
CA ARG A 579 -7.04 5.05 -21.05
C ARG A 579 -7.71 5.36 -19.70
N LEU A 580 -8.50 6.42 -19.65
CA LEU A 580 -9.23 6.82 -18.44
C LEU A 580 -10.29 5.78 -18.06
N VAL A 581 -10.99 5.21 -19.06
CA VAL A 581 -11.93 4.11 -18.85
C VAL A 581 -11.23 2.87 -18.29
N LYS A 582 -10.04 2.51 -18.79
CA LYS A 582 -9.25 1.39 -18.23
C LYS A 582 -8.93 1.60 -16.75
N ALA A 583 -8.45 2.79 -16.38
CA ALA A 583 -8.19 3.13 -14.98
C ALA A 583 -9.48 3.06 -14.12
N TYR A 584 -10.58 3.62 -14.63
CA TYR A 584 -11.89 3.59 -13.98
C TYR A 584 -12.37 2.15 -13.73
N VAL A 585 -12.39 1.28 -14.75
CA VAL A 585 -12.92 -0.07 -14.59
C VAL A 585 -12.02 -0.95 -13.71
N SER A 586 -10.69 -0.78 -13.80
CA SER A 586 -9.75 -1.48 -12.92
C SER A 586 -9.97 -1.10 -11.45
N ALA A 587 -10.12 0.21 -11.17
CA ALA A 587 -10.32 0.69 -9.81
C ALA A 587 -11.69 0.28 -9.26
N LYS A 588 -12.77 0.52 -10.03
CA LYS A 588 -14.13 0.24 -9.59
C LYS A 588 -14.37 -1.24 -9.34
N TRP A 589 -13.85 -2.09 -10.23
CA TRP A 589 -14.01 -3.53 -10.08
C TRP A 589 -13.25 -4.07 -8.87
N MET A 590 -12.03 -3.59 -8.60
CA MET A 590 -11.30 -3.98 -7.39
C MET A 590 -12.01 -3.51 -6.11
N ALA A 591 -12.60 -2.32 -6.09
CA ALA A 591 -13.43 -1.85 -4.98
C ALA A 591 -14.62 -2.79 -4.71
N ILE A 592 -15.34 -3.20 -5.76
CA ILE A 592 -16.47 -4.15 -5.65
C ILE A 592 -15.99 -5.50 -5.11
N VAL A 593 -14.90 -6.04 -5.65
CA VAL A 593 -14.33 -7.32 -5.24
C VAL A 593 -13.87 -7.29 -3.78
N MET A 594 -13.21 -6.22 -3.34
CA MET A 594 -12.80 -6.05 -1.94
C MET A 594 -13.98 -5.88 -0.99
N ALA A 595 -15.06 -5.21 -1.42
CA ALA A 595 -16.29 -5.13 -0.64
C ALA A 595 -16.90 -6.53 -0.43
N LEU A 596 -16.95 -7.35 -1.48
CA LEU A 596 -17.41 -8.75 -1.41
C LEU A 596 -16.50 -9.61 -0.52
N TRP A 597 -15.18 -9.47 -0.62
CA TRP A 597 -14.26 -10.15 0.31
C TRP A 597 -14.47 -9.71 1.75
N GLY A 598 -14.81 -8.44 1.99
CA GLY A 598 -15.16 -7.91 3.31
C GLY A 598 -16.36 -8.61 3.96
N GLU A 599 -17.23 -9.22 3.16
CA GLU A 599 -18.40 -9.99 3.62
C GLU A 599 -18.12 -11.50 3.76
N ASP A 600 -16.94 -12.00 3.35
CA ASP A 600 -16.56 -13.40 3.57
C ASP A 600 -16.39 -13.66 5.07
N ILE A 601 -16.97 -14.78 5.54
CA ILE A 601 -16.94 -15.24 6.94
C ILE A 601 -15.52 -15.21 7.51
N PHE A 602 -14.53 -15.61 6.72
CA PHE A 602 -13.13 -15.61 7.12
C PHE A 602 -12.62 -14.22 7.48
N PHE A 603 -12.91 -13.22 6.66
CA PHE A 603 -12.46 -11.85 6.88
C PHE A 603 -13.25 -11.17 7.99
N LEU A 604 -14.54 -11.46 8.12
CA LEU A 604 -15.37 -11.00 9.24
C LEU A 604 -14.85 -11.56 10.57
N GLU A 605 -14.54 -12.86 10.64
CA GLU A 605 -14.00 -13.50 11.84
C GLU A 605 -12.59 -13.00 12.16
N LEU A 606 -11.74 -12.82 11.15
CA LEU A 606 -10.41 -12.23 11.31
C LEU A 606 -10.50 -10.78 11.83
N TRP A 607 -11.39 -9.97 11.28
CA TRP A 607 -11.61 -8.58 11.71
C TRP A 607 -12.12 -8.50 13.14
N HIS A 608 -13.12 -9.32 13.48
CA HIS A 608 -13.63 -9.42 14.85
C HIS A 608 -12.53 -9.78 15.85
N GLN A 609 -11.70 -10.78 15.52
CA GLN A 609 -10.58 -11.19 16.36
C GLN A 609 -9.49 -10.10 16.46
N ILE A 610 -9.24 -9.35 15.39
CA ILE A 610 -8.35 -8.19 15.42
C ILE A 610 -8.90 -7.15 16.39
N CYS A 611 -10.18 -6.79 16.32
CA CYS A 611 -10.80 -5.79 17.19
C CYS A 611 -10.83 -6.22 18.67
N GLU A 612 -11.08 -7.50 18.94
CA GLU A 612 -11.15 -8.04 20.30
C GLU A 612 -9.75 -8.06 20.98
N LYS A 613 -8.72 -8.55 20.28
CA LYS A 613 -7.40 -8.82 20.87
C LYS A 613 -6.44 -7.65 20.73
N ALA A 614 -6.05 -7.06 21.86
CA ALA A 614 -5.12 -5.91 21.91
C ALA A 614 -3.78 -6.16 21.19
N SER A 615 -3.24 -7.38 21.25
CA SER A 615 -1.98 -7.74 20.57
C SER A 615 -2.09 -7.77 19.04
N LEU A 616 -3.31 -7.91 18.49
CA LEU A 616 -3.57 -7.85 17.06
C LEU A 616 -3.88 -6.41 16.64
N ARG A 617 -4.68 -5.67 17.44
CA ARG A 617 -5.00 -4.26 17.20
C ARG A 617 -3.75 -3.41 17.02
N SER A 618 -2.80 -3.49 17.95
CA SER A 618 -1.58 -2.67 17.93
C SER A 618 -0.69 -2.89 16.69
N ARG A 619 -0.98 -3.91 15.87
CA ARG A 619 -0.23 -4.21 14.64
C ARG A 619 -0.93 -3.69 13.39
N VAL A 620 -2.23 -3.41 13.48
CA VAL A 620 -3.09 -2.91 12.40
C VAL A 620 -3.26 -1.40 12.53
N GLU A 621 -3.20 -0.85 13.75
CA GLU A 621 -3.31 0.59 14.05
C GLU A 621 -2.39 1.48 13.19
N ASP A 622 -1.19 0.99 12.84
CA ASP A 622 -0.19 1.73 12.05
C ASP A 622 -0.27 1.46 10.53
N VAL A 623 -1.30 0.76 10.06
CA VAL A 623 -1.45 0.39 8.63
C VAL A 623 -2.51 1.28 7.98
N ASP A 624 -2.07 2.32 7.27
CA ASP A 624 -2.94 3.35 6.65
C ASP A 624 -4.00 2.77 5.69
N ALA A 625 -3.73 1.62 5.06
CA ALA A 625 -4.67 0.95 4.16
C ALA A 625 -5.80 0.18 4.88
N LEU A 626 -5.73 -0.01 6.20
CA LEU A 626 -6.74 -0.73 6.96
C LEU A 626 -7.49 0.23 7.90
N PRO A 627 -8.78 -0.03 8.20
CA PRO A 627 -9.52 0.76 9.17
C PRO A 627 -8.85 0.70 10.55
N ASN A 628 -8.93 1.80 11.31
CA ASN A 628 -8.46 1.80 12.69
C ASN A 628 -9.39 0.92 13.56
N PRO A 629 -8.88 -0.17 14.16
CA PRO A 629 -9.71 -1.09 14.95
C PRO A 629 -10.25 -0.47 16.25
N ASN A 630 -9.77 0.71 16.67
CA ASN A 630 -10.32 1.43 17.82
C ASN A 630 -11.57 2.25 17.50
N ASP A 631 -11.71 2.68 16.24
CA ASP A 631 -12.78 3.58 15.79
C ASP A 631 -14.02 2.80 15.30
N VAL A 632 -13.80 1.61 14.73
CA VAL A 632 -14.85 0.83 14.06
C VAL A 632 -15.02 -0.52 14.75
N LYS A 633 -15.66 -0.53 15.93
CA LYS A 633 -15.69 -1.73 16.79
C LYS A 633 -16.66 -2.83 16.37
N ASP A 634 -17.76 -2.53 15.68
CA ASP A 634 -18.83 -3.55 15.45
C ASP A 634 -19.55 -3.52 14.07
N GLU A 635 -19.32 -2.54 13.19
CA GLU A 635 -20.08 -2.43 11.91
C GLU A 635 -19.20 -2.33 10.63
N GLY A 636 -17.87 -2.42 10.74
CA GLY A 636 -16.96 -2.26 9.60
C GLY A 636 -16.41 -3.57 9.04
N THR A 637 -15.96 -3.53 7.78
CA THR A 637 -15.20 -4.62 7.15
C THR A 637 -13.71 -4.26 7.10
N ILE A 638 -12.84 -5.28 7.12
CA ILE A 638 -11.38 -5.10 7.16
C ILE A 638 -10.83 -4.34 5.94
N PHE A 639 -11.54 -4.35 4.81
CA PHE A 639 -11.13 -3.68 3.57
C PHE A 639 -11.78 -2.32 3.35
N ALA A 640 -12.58 -1.80 4.31
CA ALA A 640 -13.37 -0.59 4.10
C ALA A 640 -12.53 0.64 3.68
N GLU A 641 -11.34 0.82 4.26
CA GLU A 641 -10.44 1.93 3.91
C GLU A 641 -9.87 1.77 2.49
N LEU A 642 -9.39 0.58 2.12
CA LEU A 642 -8.96 0.27 0.75
C LEU A 642 -10.10 0.48 -0.27
N VAL A 643 -11.33 0.05 0.06
CA VAL A 643 -12.50 0.30 -0.80
C VAL A 643 -12.71 1.80 -1.00
N ALA A 644 -12.65 2.60 0.07
CA ALA A 644 -12.77 4.05 -0.01
C ALA A 644 -11.65 4.70 -0.86
N GLN A 645 -10.40 4.21 -0.76
CA GLN A 645 -9.28 4.67 -1.57
C GLN A 645 -9.50 4.38 -3.07
N TYR A 646 -9.92 3.16 -3.41
CA TYR A 646 -10.22 2.78 -4.79
C TYR A 646 -11.46 3.51 -5.36
N ASP A 647 -12.48 3.78 -4.55
CA ASP A 647 -13.63 4.60 -4.97
C ASP A 647 -13.20 6.06 -5.24
N LYS A 648 -12.29 6.64 -4.45
CA LYS A 648 -11.69 7.95 -4.74
C LYS A 648 -10.93 7.96 -6.08
N LEU A 649 -10.17 6.91 -6.39
CA LEU A 649 -9.53 6.78 -7.71
C LEU A 649 -10.55 6.67 -8.84
N THR A 650 -11.64 5.95 -8.60
CA THR A 650 -12.74 5.83 -9.56
C THR A 650 -13.36 7.19 -9.85
N GLU A 651 -13.66 7.97 -8.82
CA GLU A 651 -14.18 9.35 -8.94
C GLU A 651 -13.19 10.26 -9.67
N ARG A 652 -11.89 10.15 -9.35
CA ARG A 652 -10.84 10.91 -10.04
C ARG A 652 -10.80 10.59 -11.54
N ALA A 653 -10.78 9.31 -11.91
CA ALA A 653 -10.77 8.88 -13.31
C ALA A 653 -12.02 9.35 -14.06
N GLU A 654 -13.19 9.28 -13.42
CA GLU A 654 -14.45 9.80 -13.95
C GLU A 654 -14.40 11.32 -14.20
N ASN A 655 -13.95 12.10 -13.21
CA ASN A 655 -13.86 13.56 -13.34
C ASN A 655 -12.86 13.96 -14.44
N MET A 656 -11.74 13.25 -14.56
CA MET A 656 -10.77 13.45 -15.65
C MET A 656 -11.37 13.12 -17.02
N LEU A 657 -12.17 12.06 -17.12
CA LEU A 657 -12.84 11.65 -18.36
C LEU A 657 -13.85 12.72 -18.80
N VAL A 658 -14.68 13.21 -17.88
CA VAL A 658 -15.63 14.30 -18.15
C VAL A 658 -14.89 15.55 -18.62
N ARG A 659 -13.83 15.96 -17.89
CA ARG A 659 -13.04 17.15 -18.21
C ARG A 659 -12.35 17.05 -19.57
N GLN A 660 -11.82 15.88 -19.91
CA GLN A 660 -11.19 15.64 -21.21
C GLN A 660 -12.21 15.77 -22.34
N ILE A 661 -13.34 15.07 -22.24
CA ILE A 661 -14.37 15.06 -23.29
C ILE A 661 -14.94 16.48 -23.48
N CYS A 662 -15.33 17.15 -22.39
CA CYS A 662 -15.88 18.51 -22.47
C CYS A 662 -14.84 19.48 -23.02
N GLY A 663 -13.59 19.44 -22.52
CA GLY A 663 -12.52 20.32 -22.98
C GLY A 663 -12.16 20.15 -24.46
N GLU A 664 -12.29 18.95 -25.04
CA GLU A 664 -12.11 18.75 -26.48
C GLU A 664 -13.31 19.26 -27.30
N VAL A 665 -14.54 18.98 -26.86
CA VAL A 665 -15.75 19.47 -27.55
C VAL A 665 -15.81 21.01 -27.52
N GLU A 666 -15.51 21.62 -26.38
CA GLU A 666 -15.42 23.07 -26.21
C GLU A 666 -14.32 23.69 -27.08
N ALA A 667 -13.16 23.04 -27.19
CA ALA A 667 -12.08 23.53 -28.05
C ALA A 667 -12.51 23.57 -29.53
N ASP A 668 -13.23 22.55 -30.00
CA ASP A 668 -13.77 22.50 -31.35
C ASP A 668 -14.93 23.51 -31.54
N LEU A 669 -15.72 23.77 -30.48
CA LEU A 669 -16.83 24.73 -30.48
C LEU A 669 -16.38 26.19 -30.63
N LYS A 670 -15.13 26.54 -30.27
CA LYS A 670 -14.65 27.93 -30.33
C LYS A 670 -14.87 28.59 -31.70
N ALA A 671 -14.57 27.89 -32.80
CA ALA A 671 -14.73 28.44 -34.14
C ALA A 671 -16.22 28.72 -34.47
N HIS A 672 -17.13 27.96 -33.88
CA HIS A 672 -18.56 28.14 -34.02
C HIS A 672 -19.07 29.33 -33.19
N LEU A 673 -18.68 29.40 -31.91
CA LEU A 673 -19.13 30.44 -30.96
C LEU A 673 -18.63 31.85 -31.31
N PHE A 674 -17.41 31.97 -31.85
CA PHE A 674 -16.76 33.26 -32.17
C PHE A 674 -16.94 33.73 -33.63
N LYS A 675 -17.80 33.07 -34.42
CA LYS A 675 -18.10 33.52 -35.79
C LYS A 675 -18.78 34.89 -35.77
N GLN A 676 -18.28 35.85 -36.56
CA GLN A 676 -18.93 37.14 -36.78
C GLN A 676 -20.32 36.92 -37.40
N PRO A 677 -21.36 37.64 -36.97
CA PRO A 677 -22.68 37.55 -37.58
C PRO A 677 -22.58 38.07 -39.02
N ASN A 678 -22.59 37.16 -40.00
CA ASN A 678 -22.87 37.55 -41.37
C ASN A 678 -24.34 37.98 -41.41
N SER A 679 -24.65 39.07 -42.12
CA SER A 679 -26.02 39.51 -42.39
C SER A 679 -26.77 38.40 -43.13
N VAL A 680 -27.50 37.55 -42.40
CA VAL A 680 -28.38 36.55 -42.98
C VAL A 680 -29.59 37.29 -43.54
N SER A 681 -29.84 37.16 -44.84
CA SER A 681 -31.04 37.64 -45.51
C SER A 681 -32.27 36.94 -44.93
N GLU A 682 -33.34 37.69 -44.63
CA GLU A 682 -34.60 37.21 -44.02
C GLU A 682 -35.33 36.07 -44.79
N ASN A 683 -34.81 35.61 -45.94
CA ASN A 683 -35.49 34.69 -46.86
C ASN A 683 -34.78 33.33 -47.10
N ASP A 684 -33.66 33.04 -46.44
CA ASP A 684 -32.96 31.75 -46.63
C ASP A 684 -33.36 30.71 -45.57
N GLU A 685 -33.67 29.48 -45.99
CA GLU A 685 -33.91 28.33 -45.10
C GLU A 685 -32.71 28.13 -44.13
N PRO A 686 -32.95 27.78 -42.86
CA PRO A 686 -31.88 27.59 -41.88
C PRO A 686 -31.01 26.38 -42.24
N ILE A 687 -29.86 26.62 -42.85
CA ILE A 687 -28.83 25.59 -43.08
C ILE A 687 -27.98 25.48 -41.82
N LEU A 688 -27.97 24.30 -41.19
CA LEU A 688 -27.11 23.96 -40.05
C LEU A 688 -25.65 24.39 -40.29
N SER A 689 -25.06 25.05 -39.31
CA SER A 689 -23.71 25.61 -39.43
C SER A 689 -22.67 24.51 -39.63
N GLN A 690 -21.91 24.56 -40.73
CA GLN A 690 -20.85 23.57 -41.00
C GLN A 690 -19.78 23.52 -39.91
N THR A 691 -19.61 24.60 -39.14
CA THR A 691 -18.66 24.65 -38.01
C THR A 691 -19.12 23.83 -36.80
N LEU A 692 -20.39 23.43 -36.73
CA LEU A 692 -20.95 22.61 -35.66
C LEU A 692 -20.71 21.10 -35.85
N LEU A 693 -20.46 20.66 -37.09
CA LEU A 693 -20.30 19.24 -37.42
C LEU A 693 -19.13 18.58 -36.69
N GLY A 694 -18.00 19.28 -36.56
CA GLY A 694 -16.81 18.77 -35.86
C GLY A 694 -17.06 18.47 -34.37
N PRO A 695 -17.52 19.45 -33.58
CA PRO A 695 -17.87 19.25 -32.18
C PRO A 695 -18.90 18.14 -31.94
N VAL A 696 -19.96 18.10 -32.76
CA VAL A 696 -21.05 17.10 -32.65
C VAL A 696 -20.53 15.70 -32.96
N ALA A 697 -19.74 15.53 -34.03
CA ALA A 697 -19.11 14.26 -34.37
C ALA A 697 -18.15 13.79 -33.27
N ARG A 698 -17.40 14.71 -32.63
CA ARG A 698 -16.51 14.39 -31.52
C ARG A 698 -17.27 13.87 -30.31
N LEU A 699 -18.33 14.55 -29.89
CA LEU A 699 -19.17 14.08 -28.79
C LEU A 699 -19.75 12.69 -29.10
N SER A 700 -20.29 12.51 -30.31
CA SER A 700 -20.85 11.23 -30.77
C SER A 700 -19.85 10.09 -30.68
N ALA A 701 -18.61 10.30 -31.11
CA ALA A 701 -17.54 9.29 -31.07
C ALA A 701 -17.23 8.87 -29.62
N HIS A 702 -17.13 9.82 -28.70
CA HIS A 702 -16.91 9.54 -27.27
C HIS A 702 -18.10 8.80 -26.65
N LEU A 703 -19.33 9.26 -26.86
CA LEU A 703 -20.53 8.61 -26.32
C LEU A 703 -20.72 7.19 -26.84
N SER A 704 -20.48 6.97 -28.15
CA SER A 704 -20.56 5.64 -28.76
C SER A 704 -19.52 4.69 -28.16
N PHE A 705 -18.30 5.18 -27.90
CA PHE A 705 -17.26 4.41 -27.24
C PHE A 705 -17.63 4.05 -25.80
N LEU A 706 -18.13 5.02 -25.02
CA LEU A 706 -18.56 4.77 -23.64
C LEU A 706 -19.71 3.77 -23.58
N HIS A 707 -20.71 3.91 -24.45
CA HIS A 707 -21.84 2.99 -24.55
C HIS A 707 -21.40 1.55 -24.89
N LYS A 708 -20.42 1.38 -25.77
CA LYS A 708 -19.88 0.06 -26.13
C LYS A 708 -19.08 -0.58 -24.99
N THR A 709 -18.42 0.22 -24.16
CA THR A 709 -17.39 -0.26 -23.22
C THR A 709 -17.89 -0.40 -21.78
N LEU A 710 -18.84 0.46 -21.37
CA LEU A 710 -19.29 0.57 -19.98
C LEU A 710 -20.76 0.15 -19.81
N PRO A 711 -21.16 -0.32 -18.60
CA PRO A 711 -22.56 -0.64 -18.31
C PRO A 711 -23.48 0.58 -18.38
N ALA A 712 -24.74 0.35 -18.74
CA ALA A 712 -25.72 1.42 -18.93
C ALA A 712 -25.86 2.40 -17.74
N PRO A 713 -25.89 1.97 -16.45
CA PRO A 713 -25.99 2.90 -15.33
C PRO A 713 -24.81 3.89 -15.24
N VAL A 714 -23.60 3.41 -15.53
CA VAL A 714 -22.37 4.23 -15.52
C VAL A 714 -22.41 5.22 -16.69
N VAL A 715 -22.80 4.76 -17.88
CA VAL A 715 -22.93 5.60 -19.07
C VAL A 715 -23.97 6.71 -18.86
N VAL A 716 -25.11 6.42 -18.23
CA VAL A 716 -26.12 7.43 -17.89
C VAL A 716 -25.55 8.52 -16.97
N GLY A 717 -24.79 8.14 -15.94
CA GLY A 717 -24.15 9.08 -15.02
C GLY A 717 -23.14 9.99 -15.72
N LEU A 718 -22.24 9.38 -16.51
CA LEU A 718 -21.24 10.10 -17.31
C LEU A 718 -21.90 11.02 -18.33
N TYR A 719 -22.93 10.55 -19.03
CA TYR A 719 -23.65 11.32 -20.03
C TYR A 719 -24.26 12.58 -19.43
N ARG A 720 -24.96 12.48 -18.29
CA ARG A 720 -25.56 13.66 -17.64
C ARG A 720 -24.52 14.72 -17.28
N LYS A 721 -23.36 14.30 -16.77
CA LYS A 721 -22.26 15.22 -16.43
C LYS A 721 -21.67 15.87 -17.69
N ILE A 722 -21.38 15.08 -18.73
CA ILE A 722 -20.79 15.57 -19.99
C ILE A 722 -21.75 16.50 -20.74
N ALA A 723 -22.97 16.03 -20.98
CA ALA A 723 -23.99 16.78 -21.71
C ALA A 723 -24.40 18.05 -20.96
N GLY A 724 -24.57 17.97 -19.63
CA GLY A 724 -24.87 19.14 -18.81
C GLY A 724 -23.77 20.20 -18.90
N HIS A 725 -22.50 19.80 -18.80
CA HIS A 725 -21.37 20.74 -18.92
C HIS A 725 -21.33 21.43 -20.29
N ILE A 726 -21.47 20.67 -21.38
CA ILE A 726 -21.47 21.21 -22.74
C ILE A 726 -22.69 22.11 -22.98
N SER A 727 -23.87 21.68 -22.52
CA SER A 727 -25.11 22.46 -22.58
C SER A 727 -24.98 23.81 -21.89
N THR A 728 -24.49 23.83 -20.64
CA THR A 728 -24.24 25.07 -19.89
C THR A 728 -23.19 25.95 -20.59
N HIS A 729 -22.11 25.36 -21.11
CA HIS A 729 -21.09 26.11 -21.85
C HIS A 729 -21.68 26.81 -23.08
N ILE A 730 -22.51 26.11 -23.85
CA ILE A 730 -23.18 26.66 -25.03
C ILE A 730 -24.18 27.73 -24.61
N LEU A 731 -25.02 27.48 -23.60
CA LEU A 731 -25.99 28.45 -23.08
C LEU A 731 -25.28 29.76 -22.66
N GLN A 732 -24.20 29.66 -21.90
CA GLN A 732 -23.45 30.83 -21.46
C GLN A 732 -22.82 31.61 -22.62
N ARG A 733 -22.16 30.92 -23.57
CA ARG A 733 -21.35 31.56 -24.60
C ARG A 733 -22.13 31.96 -25.86
N GLN A 734 -23.16 31.21 -26.24
CA GLN A 734 -23.97 31.45 -27.43
C GLN A 734 -25.18 32.33 -27.12
N VAL A 735 -25.81 32.13 -25.96
CA VAL A 735 -27.06 32.81 -25.58
C VAL A 735 -26.79 33.97 -24.61
N LEU A 736 -26.35 33.69 -23.39
CA LEU A 736 -26.26 34.72 -22.33
C LEU A 736 -25.22 35.81 -22.66
N TYR A 737 -24.08 35.44 -23.23
CA TYR A 737 -23.04 36.39 -23.65
C TYR A 737 -23.47 37.34 -24.78
N ARG A 738 -24.34 36.88 -25.69
CA ARG A 738 -24.84 37.72 -26.80
C ARG A 738 -26.04 38.55 -26.34
N GLY A 739 -26.90 37.98 -25.50
CA GLY A 739 -28.17 38.55 -25.06
C GLY A 739 -29.15 38.75 -26.23
N ARG A 740 -30.45 38.78 -25.96
CA ARG A 740 -31.45 39.09 -27.00
C ARG A 740 -31.26 40.49 -27.63
N GLY A 741 -30.61 41.42 -26.93
CA GLY A 741 -30.25 42.74 -27.48
C GLY A 741 -29.36 42.70 -28.72
N ARG A 742 -28.73 41.56 -29.03
CA ARG A 742 -27.89 41.33 -30.23
C ARG A 742 -28.34 40.13 -31.08
N MET A 743 -29.43 39.43 -30.72
CA MET A 743 -29.91 38.24 -31.43
C MET A 743 -31.32 38.45 -32.00
N SER A 744 -31.47 38.22 -33.29
CA SER A 744 -32.76 38.15 -33.99
C SER A 744 -33.53 36.88 -33.62
N SER A 745 -34.85 36.88 -33.84
CA SER A 745 -35.68 35.68 -33.69
C SER A 745 -35.20 34.51 -34.57
N GLN A 746 -34.71 34.82 -35.78
CA GLN A 746 -34.12 33.82 -36.67
C GLN A 746 -32.86 33.19 -36.07
N GLU A 747 -31.98 33.98 -35.45
CA GLU A 747 -30.83 33.45 -34.70
C GLU A 747 -31.26 32.64 -33.48
N GLY A 748 -32.36 33.00 -32.81
CA GLY A 748 -32.98 32.20 -31.75
C GLY A 748 -33.46 30.83 -32.24
N ARG A 749 -34.08 30.76 -33.43
CA ARG A 749 -34.47 29.49 -34.07
C ARG A 749 -33.25 28.63 -34.41
N ILE A 750 -32.17 29.23 -34.90
CA ILE A 750 -30.92 28.51 -35.17
C ILE A 750 -30.36 27.88 -33.88
N VAL A 751 -30.35 28.61 -32.76
CA VAL A 751 -29.92 28.04 -31.45
C VAL A 751 -30.78 26.83 -31.07
N LEU A 752 -32.10 26.93 -31.25
CA LEU A 752 -33.02 25.82 -30.96
C LEU A 752 -32.77 24.60 -31.86
N ASP A 753 -32.56 24.81 -33.16
CA ASP A 753 -32.27 23.74 -34.12
C ASP A 753 -30.92 23.07 -33.80
N GLU A 754 -29.90 23.85 -33.47
CA GLU A 754 -28.58 23.34 -33.08
C GLU A 754 -28.64 22.55 -31.77
N ALA A 755 -29.40 23.02 -30.76
CA ALA A 755 -29.64 22.30 -29.52
C ALA A 755 -30.32 20.94 -29.77
N ASN A 756 -31.30 20.87 -30.68
CA ASN A 756 -31.93 19.61 -31.07
C ASN A 756 -30.96 18.64 -31.74
N VAL A 757 -29.98 19.14 -32.52
CA VAL A 757 -28.93 18.29 -33.11
C VAL A 757 -28.05 17.65 -32.05
N TRP A 758 -27.71 18.37 -30.97
CA TRP A 758 -26.97 17.81 -29.84
C TRP A 758 -27.72 16.67 -29.15
N VAL A 759 -29.03 16.85 -28.94
CA VAL A 759 -29.91 15.83 -28.33
C VAL A 759 -30.02 14.61 -29.23
N GLU A 760 -30.32 14.79 -30.52
CA GLU A 760 -30.50 13.67 -31.45
C GLU A 760 -29.20 12.90 -31.68
N THR A 761 -28.08 13.61 -31.79
CA THR A 761 -26.76 12.97 -31.90
C THR A 761 -26.45 12.14 -30.66
N SER A 762 -26.73 12.67 -29.47
CA SER A 762 -26.57 11.94 -28.20
C SER A 762 -27.46 10.70 -28.17
N ARG A 763 -28.71 10.81 -28.65
CA ARG A 763 -29.68 9.70 -28.69
C ARG A 763 -29.22 8.56 -29.59
N ILE A 764 -28.70 8.90 -30.77
CA ILE A 764 -28.15 7.92 -31.72
C ILE A 764 -26.90 7.25 -31.14
N ALA A 765 -25.96 8.01 -30.59
CA ALA A 765 -24.71 7.49 -30.04
C ALA A 765 -24.93 6.54 -28.84
N LEU A 766 -26.03 6.73 -28.09
CA LEU A 766 -26.42 5.92 -26.94
C LEU A 766 -27.42 4.78 -27.29
N GLY A 767 -27.58 4.47 -28.58
CA GLY A 767 -28.32 3.30 -29.05
C GLY A 767 -29.84 3.41 -29.02
N GLY A 768 -30.42 4.63 -29.02
CA GLY A 768 -31.86 4.89 -29.15
C GLY A 768 -32.76 4.46 -27.97
N GLY A 769 -32.31 3.51 -27.13
CA GLY A 769 -33.03 3.01 -25.95
C GLY A 769 -32.21 2.92 -24.66
N GLY A 770 -30.90 3.21 -24.69
CA GLY A 770 -29.98 3.02 -23.56
C GLY A 770 -30.13 4.05 -22.42
N VAL A 771 -30.63 5.25 -22.71
CA VAL A 771 -30.85 6.32 -21.72
C VAL A 771 -32.27 6.86 -21.88
N ARG A 772 -33.11 6.72 -20.86
CA ARG A 772 -34.42 7.40 -20.83
C ARG A 772 -34.20 8.90 -20.61
N ARG A 773 -34.83 9.74 -21.45
CA ARG A 773 -34.75 11.21 -21.42
C ARG A 773 -33.36 11.79 -21.67
N VAL A 774 -32.82 11.52 -22.87
CA VAL A 774 -31.54 12.06 -23.36
C VAL A 774 -31.55 13.59 -23.37
N GLU A 775 -32.71 14.18 -23.59
CA GLU A 775 -32.95 15.63 -23.62
C GLU A 775 -32.71 16.35 -22.29
N THR A 776 -32.82 15.68 -21.13
CA THR A 776 -32.81 16.33 -19.80
C THR A 776 -31.63 17.29 -19.57
N PRO A 777 -30.35 16.93 -19.84
CA PRO A 777 -29.22 17.85 -19.62
C PRO A 777 -29.20 19.06 -20.57
N TRP A 778 -29.99 19.02 -21.65
CA TRP A 778 -30.09 20.05 -22.67
C TRP A 778 -31.30 20.97 -22.49
N GLU A 779 -32.19 20.69 -21.53
CA GLU A 779 -33.49 21.36 -21.45
C GLU A 779 -33.36 22.87 -21.28
N HIS A 780 -32.42 23.34 -20.45
CA HIS A 780 -32.18 24.79 -20.30
C HIS A 780 -31.76 25.46 -21.62
N LEU A 781 -30.94 24.79 -22.44
CA LEU A 781 -30.55 25.31 -23.74
C LEU A 781 -31.72 25.29 -24.74
N LEU A 782 -32.55 24.24 -24.68
CA LEU A 782 -33.75 24.13 -25.51
C LEU A 782 -34.78 25.21 -25.14
N GLU A 783 -35.03 25.43 -23.85
CA GLU A 783 -35.94 26.46 -23.33
C GLU A 783 -35.44 27.87 -23.70
N ALA A 784 -34.14 28.15 -23.57
CA ALA A 784 -33.54 29.39 -24.04
C ALA A 784 -33.74 29.60 -25.55
N GLY A 785 -33.53 28.57 -26.37
CA GLY A 785 -33.79 28.62 -27.81
C GLY A 785 -35.25 28.93 -28.14
N ARG A 786 -36.20 28.29 -27.44
CA ARG A 786 -37.65 28.56 -27.57
C ARG A 786 -37.95 30.02 -27.25
N LEU A 787 -37.43 30.54 -26.14
CA LEU A 787 -37.62 31.94 -25.70
C LEU A 787 -37.06 32.97 -26.70
N LEU A 788 -35.86 32.73 -27.22
CA LEU A 788 -35.21 33.63 -28.18
C LEU A 788 -35.92 33.64 -29.54
N SER A 789 -36.59 32.54 -29.91
CA SER A 789 -37.34 32.43 -31.18
C SER A 789 -38.68 33.18 -31.20
N LEU A 790 -39.10 33.79 -30.07
CA LEU A 790 -40.37 34.49 -29.95
C LEU A 790 -40.36 35.86 -30.63
N GLU A 791 -41.43 36.15 -31.38
CA GLU A 791 -41.66 37.43 -32.08
C GLU A 791 -42.94 38.13 -31.62
N GLY A 792 -42.98 39.45 -31.86
CA GLY A 792 -44.19 40.28 -31.71
C GLY A 792 -44.82 40.22 -30.32
N GLU A 793 -46.16 40.10 -30.26
CA GLU A 793 -46.92 40.10 -29.01
C GLU A 793 -46.55 38.96 -28.05
N ALA A 794 -46.08 37.81 -28.56
CA ALA A 794 -45.73 36.66 -27.73
C ALA A 794 -44.50 36.96 -26.87
N PHE A 795 -43.49 37.62 -27.45
CA PHE A 795 -42.30 38.05 -26.73
C PHE A 795 -42.63 39.11 -25.66
N GLU A 796 -43.41 40.12 -26.04
CA GLU A 796 -43.81 41.19 -25.12
C GLU A 796 -44.59 40.66 -23.91
N ARG A 797 -45.45 39.64 -24.11
CA ARG A 797 -46.18 39.02 -23.00
C ARG A 797 -45.25 38.32 -22.00
N VAL A 798 -44.23 37.60 -22.49
CA VAL A 798 -43.25 36.91 -21.63
C VAL A 798 -42.40 37.90 -20.85
N VAL A 799 -41.82 38.89 -21.52
CA VAL A 799 -41.01 39.92 -20.85
C VAL A 799 -41.84 40.67 -19.81
N ASN A 800 -43.08 41.04 -20.11
CA ASN A 800 -43.94 41.75 -19.17
C ASN A 800 -44.35 40.89 -17.98
N ALA A 801 -44.70 39.61 -18.19
CA ALA A 801 -45.08 38.71 -17.10
C ALA A 801 -43.94 38.49 -16.11
N VAL A 802 -42.74 38.24 -16.63
CA VAL A 802 -41.55 38.00 -15.83
C VAL A 802 -41.08 39.27 -15.12
N ARG A 803 -41.05 40.42 -15.82
CA ARG A 803 -40.56 41.69 -15.27
C ARG A 803 -41.50 42.34 -14.26
N LEU A 804 -42.82 42.14 -14.39
CA LEU A 804 -43.81 42.64 -13.43
C LEU A 804 -43.92 41.73 -12.19
N GLY A 805 -43.21 40.61 -12.16
CA GLY A 805 -43.31 39.61 -11.08
C GLY A 805 -44.69 38.96 -11.01
N ASP A 806 -45.40 38.84 -12.13
CA ASP A 806 -46.70 38.14 -12.19
C ASP A 806 -46.46 36.64 -12.39
N GLU A 807 -46.12 35.95 -11.30
CA GLU A 807 -45.88 34.51 -11.23
C GLU A 807 -46.99 33.70 -11.91
N LYS A 808 -48.26 34.08 -11.73
CA LYS A 808 -49.38 33.36 -12.35
C LYS A 808 -49.44 33.56 -13.86
N ALA A 809 -49.04 34.73 -14.37
CA ALA A 809 -48.92 34.96 -15.80
C ALA A 809 -47.69 34.24 -16.38
N TYR A 810 -46.60 34.18 -15.63
CA TYR A 810 -45.42 33.39 -15.97
C TYR A 810 -45.76 31.91 -16.09
N ASP A 811 -46.35 31.29 -15.07
CA ASP A 811 -46.72 29.86 -15.06
C ASP A 811 -47.56 29.48 -16.29
N ARG A 812 -48.56 30.30 -16.64
CA ARG A 812 -49.40 30.07 -17.83
C ARG A 812 -48.62 30.18 -19.14
N LEU A 813 -47.65 31.09 -19.21
CA LEU A 813 -46.81 31.25 -20.40
C LEU A 813 -45.75 30.14 -20.48
N ALA A 814 -45.18 29.74 -19.34
CA ALA A 814 -44.24 28.64 -19.22
C ALA A 814 -44.89 27.32 -19.70
N ASP A 815 -46.11 27.02 -19.27
CA ASP A 815 -46.89 25.87 -19.75
C ASP A 815 -47.11 25.88 -21.28
N VAL A 816 -47.39 27.05 -21.86
CA VAL A 816 -47.65 27.20 -23.30
C VAL A 816 -46.36 27.11 -24.12
N LEU A 817 -45.24 27.60 -23.57
CA LEU A 817 -43.94 27.62 -24.23
C LEU A 817 -43.12 26.34 -23.97
N GLY A 818 -43.62 25.44 -23.12
CA GLY A 818 -42.90 24.25 -22.69
C GLY A 818 -41.65 24.61 -21.90
N ILE A 819 -41.72 25.61 -21.04
CA ILE A 819 -40.67 25.97 -20.08
C ILE A 819 -41.03 25.28 -18.77
N SER A 820 -40.15 24.40 -18.33
CA SER A 820 -40.36 23.51 -17.20
C SER A 820 -39.23 23.55 -16.18
N GLU A 821 -38.03 23.93 -16.60
CA GLU A 821 -36.85 23.98 -15.74
C GLU A 821 -36.45 25.42 -15.38
N MET A 822 -36.57 26.38 -16.31
CA MET A 822 -36.18 27.77 -16.05
C MET A 822 -37.15 28.52 -15.12
N ASP A 823 -36.60 29.27 -14.17
CA ASP A 823 -37.37 30.22 -13.36
C ASP A 823 -37.48 31.62 -14.01
N SER A 824 -38.29 32.49 -13.40
CA SER A 824 -38.55 33.84 -13.92
C SER A 824 -37.26 34.69 -13.99
N GLU A 825 -36.30 34.50 -13.09
CA GLU A 825 -35.02 35.21 -13.10
C GLU A 825 -34.10 34.73 -14.23
N GLU A 826 -34.01 33.42 -14.43
CA GLU A 826 -33.26 32.79 -15.52
C GLU A 826 -33.82 33.20 -16.90
N VAL A 827 -35.14 33.28 -17.03
CA VAL A 827 -35.78 33.81 -18.24
C VAL A 827 -35.41 35.28 -18.47
N MET A 828 -35.33 36.13 -17.44
CA MET A 828 -34.85 37.51 -17.62
C MET A 828 -33.40 37.58 -18.09
N ASN A 829 -32.54 36.71 -17.59
CA ASN A 829 -31.13 36.65 -17.97
C ASN A 829 -30.95 36.24 -19.43
N VAL A 830 -31.80 35.35 -19.94
CA VAL A 830 -31.86 35.02 -21.38
C VAL A 830 -32.34 36.23 -22.22
N LEU A 831 -33.20 37.08 -21.65
CA LEU A 831 -33.91 38.15 -22.38
C LEU A 831 -33.31 39.57 -22.23
N SER A 832 -32.35 39.83 -21.34
CA SER A 832 -31.78 41.16 -21.05
C SER A 832 -30.24 41.17 -20.86
N GLY A 833 -29.54 42.27 -21.16
CA GLY A 833 -28.09 42.39 -20.88
C GLY A 833 -27.47 43.76 -21.17
N ALA A 834 -26.73 44.33 -20.21
CA ALA A 834 -25.89 45.51 -20.42
C ALA A 834 -24.70 45.17 -21.34
N SER A 835 -24.19 46.14 -22.11
CA SER A 835 -23.08 45.89 -23.04
C SER A 835 -21.98 46.94 -22.95
N LEU A 836 -20.74 46.53 -23.19
CA LEU A 836 -19.55 47.38 -23.20
C LEU A 836 -18.71 47.11 -24.45
N GLU A 837 -18.05 48.14 -24.99
CA GLU A 837 -17.02 48.02 -26.03
C GLU A 837 -15.72 48.70 -25.58
N VAL A 838 -14.60 47.99 -25.76
CA VAL A 838 -13.26 48.46 -25.34
C VAL A 838 -12.30 48.31 -26.51
N LEU A 839 -11.61 49.39 -26.84
CA LEU A 839 -10.54 49.39 -27.83
C LEU A 839 -9.22 48.98 -27.17
N LEU A 840 -8.50 48.01 -27.73
CA LEU A 840 -7.16 47.64 -27.23
C LEU A 840 -6.18 48.82 -27.29
N TYR A 841 -6.33 49.67 -28.32
CA TYR A 841 -5.61 50.94 -28.38
C TYR A 841 -6.10 51.89 -27.28
N GLY A 842 -5.17 52.25 -26.40
CA GLY A 842 -5.38 53.05 -25.20
C GLY A 842 -6.11 52.34 -24.06
N ALA A 843 -6.46 51.05 -24.21
CA ALA A 843 -7.43 50.35 -23.38
C ALA A 843 -8.73 51.17 -23.17
N THR A 844 -9.15 51.87 -24.22
CA THR A 844 -10.19 52.90 -24.12
C THR A 844 -11.56 52.26 -24.14
N VAL A 845 -12.34 52.43 -23.08
CA VAL A 845 -13.78 52.09 -23.10
C VAL A 845 -14.48 53.10 -24.01
N ILE A 846 -15.13 52.64 -25.08
CA ILE A 846 -15.74 53.51 -26.11
C ILE A 846 -17.27 53.45 -26.14
N SER A 847 -17.90 52.43 -25.57
CA SER A 847 -19.36 52.35 -25.45
C SER A 847 -19.72 51.63 -24.16
N TRP A 848 -20.72 52.16 -23.45
CA TRP A 848 -21.37 51.48 -22.33
C TRP A 848 -22.88 51.69 -22.43
N LYS A 849 -23.61 50.63 -22.75
CA LYS A 849 -25.07 50.63 -22.84
C LYS A 849 -25.65 49.90 -21.64
N GLY A 850 -26.39 50.64 -20.82
CA GLY A 850 -27.09 50.11 -19.64
C GLY A 850 -28.58 50.48 -19.67
N PRO A 851 -29.41 49.89 -18.80
CA PRO A 851 -30.85 50.13 -18.78
C PRO A 851 -31.21 51.61 -18.64
N GLY A 852 -32.13 52.11 -19.47
CA GLY A 852 -32.65 53.49 -19.41
C GLY A 852 -33.57 53.76 -18.21
N PRO A 853 -33.92 55.03 -17.93
CA PRO A 853 -34.84 55.42 -16.84
C PRO A 853 -36.24 54.79 -16.96
N ASP A 854 -36.80 54.76 -18.16
CA ASP A 854 -38.12 54.18 -18.49
C ASP A 854 -38.02 52.77 -19.13
N SER A 855 -36.79 52.25 -19.20
CA SER A 855 -36.47 50.85 -18.98
C SER A 855 -36.79 49.79 -20.06
N SER A 856 -37.26 50.17 -21.26
CA SER A 856 -37.41 49.24 -22.40
C SER A 856 -36.20 49.18 -23.36
N ALA A 857 -35.33 50.21 -23.38
CA ALA A 857 -34.16 50.26 -24.25
C ALA A 857 -32.85 50.44 -23.46
N LEU A 858 -31.78 49.78 -23.92
CA LEU A 858 -30.42 50.09 -23.47
C LEU A 858 -30.03 51.48 -23.97
N VAL A 859 -29.52 52.32 -23.06
CA VAL A 859 -29.14 53.70 -23.34
C VAL A 859 -27.62 53.82 -23.26
N GLU A 860 -27.01 54.43 -24.28
CA GLU A 860 -25.60 54.78 -24.28
C GLU A 860 -25.29 55.80 -23.18
N ARG A 861 -24.29 55.49 -22.35
CA ARG A 861 -23.91 56.27 -21.17
C ARG A 861 -22.62 57.07 -21.38
N LEU A 862 -21.81 56.70 -22.37
CA LEU A 862 -20.58 57.40 -22.71
C LEU A 862 -20.73 58.19 -24.00
N PHE A 863 -20.02 59.31 -24.09
CA PHE A 863 -19.95 60.08 -25.32
C PHE A 863 -18.66 59.74 -26.06
N VAL A 864 -18.79 59.37 -27.34
CA VAL A 864 -17.68 59.28 -28.31
C VAL A 864 -18.08 60.08 -29.53
N SER A 865 -17.21 61.01 -29.95
CA SER A 865 -17.42 61.79 -31.18
C SER A 865 -17.48 60.85 -32.38
N SER A 866 -18.45 61.06 -33.29
CA SER A 866 -18.50 60.31 -34.57
C SER A 866 -17.28 60.54 -35.47
N LYS A 867 -16.47 61.58 -35.20
CA LYS A 867 -15.19 61.85 -35.89
C LYS A 867 -13.97 61.32 -35.13
N ALA A 868 -14.17 60.61 -34.02
CA ALA A 868 -13.07 60.00 -33.27
C ALA A 868 -12.36 58.94 -34.13
N ALA A 869 -11.03 58.93 -34.08
CA ALA A 869 -10.26 57.85 -34.69
C ALA A 869 -10.29 56.62 -33.78
N LEU A 870 -10.75 55.48 -34.31
CA LEU A 870 -10.80 54.19 -33.61
C LEU A 870 -9.80 53.18 -34.18
N ASP A 871 -8.98 53.60 -35.14
CA ASP A 871 -7.99 52.79 -35.85
C ASP A 871 -6.61 52.76 -35.17
N GLY A 872 -6.47 53.46 -34.04
CA GLY A 872 -5.21 53.59 -33.30
C GLY A 872 -4.26 54.65 -33.85
N SER A 873 -4.68 55.50 -34.80
CA SER A 873 -3.85 56.58 -35.33
C SER A 873 -3.63 57.74 -34.34
N LYS A 874 -4.55 57.93 -33.40
CA LYS A 874 -4.50 58.96 -32.34
C LYS A 874 -5.45 58.60 -31.18
N PRO A 875 -5.33 59.22 -30.00
CA PRO A 875 -6.24 58.98 -28.89
C PRO A 875 -7.71 59.21 -29.25
N VAL A 876 -8.58 58.37 -28.69
CA VAL A 876 -10.02 58.43 -28.94
C VAL A 876 -10.61 59.73 -28.37
N ARG A 877 -11.40 60.44 -29.17
CA ARG A 877 -12.17 61.63 -28.76
C ARG A 877 -13.47 61.23 -28.07
N GLY A 878 -13.35 60.66 -26.88
CA GLY A 878 -14.48 60.26 -26.04
C GLY A 878 -14.24 58.94 -25.30
N GLY A 879 -15.28 58.44 -24.63
CA GLY A 879 -15.20 57.21 -23.85
C GLY A 879 -14.48 57.43 -22.51
N ILE A 880 -13.58 56.51 -22.15
CA ILE A 880 -12.72 56.62 -20.96
C ILE A 880 -11.24 56.48 -21.33
N PRO A 881 -10.60 57.50 -21.93
CA PRO A 881 -9.15 57.49 -22.15
C PRO A 881 -8.38 57.50 -20.83
N ILE A 882 -7.29 56.73 -20.77
CA ILE A 882 -6.41 56.66 -19.60
C ILE A 882 -5.27 57.67 -19.75
N VAL A 883 -5.14 58.56 -18.76
CA VAL A 883 -4.05 59.54 -18.66
C VAL A 883 -3.00 59.02 -17.69
N PHE A 884 -1.78 58.79 -18.19
CA PHE A 884 -0.63 58.34 -17.42
C PHE A 884 0.65 58.51 -18.25
N PRO A 885 1.80 58.92 -17.67
CA PRO A 885 2.09 59.26 -16.27
C PRO A 885 2.02 60.77 -15.98
N CYS A 886 1.54 61.61 -16.91
CA CYS A 886 1.45 63.06 -16.71
C CYS A 886 0.09 63.59 -17.19
N PHE A 887 -0.46 64.58 -16.49
CA PHE A 887 -1.73 65.23 -16.84
C PHE A 887 -1.50 66.60 -17.50
N GLY A 888 -2.06 66.80 -18.69
CA GLY A 888 -1.80 68.00 -19.48
C GLY A 888 -0.44 67.93 -20.17
N ALA A 889 0.14 69.09 -20.49
CA ALA A 889 1.50 69.15 -21.04
C ALA A 889 2.53 68.73 -19.98
N PRO A 890 3.66 68.10 -20.35
CA PRO A 890 4.69 67.72 -19.38
C PRO A 890 5.15 68.90 -18.53
N ASP A 891 5.26 68.68 -17.22
CA ASP A 891 5.76 69.69 -16.29
C ASP A 891 7.27 69.94 -16.53
N PRO A 892 7.70 71.17 -16.84
CA PRO A 892 9.12 71.51 -16.97
C PRO A 892 9.94 71.19 -15.70
N GLY A 893 9.28 71.13 -14.53
CA GLY A 893 9.85 70.75 -13.24
C GLY A 893 10.02 69.24 -13.04
N HIS A 894 9.52 68.40 -13.97
CA HIS A 894 9.63 66.93 -13.90
C HIS A 894 10.36 66.38 -15.15
N PRO A 895 11.71 66.35 -15.16
CA PRO A 895 12.50 66.03 -16.36
C PRO A 895 12.25 64.65 -16.95
N GLN A 896 11.78 63.69 -16.16
CA GLN A 896 11.54 62.31 -16.59
C GLN A 896 10.38 62.25 -17.60
N HIS A 897 9.36 63.10 -17.44
CA HIS A 897 8.20 63.17 -18.33
C HIS A 897 8.35 64.18 -19.46
N ALA A 898 9.42 64.98 -19.49
CA ALA A 898 9.58 66.11 -20.41
C ALA A 898 9.52 65.74 -21.91
N LYS A 899 9.78 64.47 -22.26
CA LYS A 899 9.73 63.96 -23.64
C LYS A 899 8.36 63.40 -24.04
N LEU A 900 7.40 63.33 -23.12
CA LEU A 900 6.10 62.73 -23.36
C LEU A 900 5.15 63.73 -24.04
N SER A 901 4.15 63.19 -24.75
CA SER A 901 3.05 64.01 -25.28
C SER A 901 2.11 64.46 -24.17
N GLN A 902 1.24 65.42 -24.49
CA GLN A 902 0.16 65.82 -23.60
C GLN A 902 -0.66 64.61 -23.14
N HIS A 903 -0.88 64.50 -21.83
CA HIS A 903 -1.56 63.40 -21.13
C HIS A 903 -0.84 62.03 -21.17
N GLY A 904 0.47 62.05 -21.43
CA GLY A 904 1.32 60.86 -21.39
C GLY A 904 1.05 59.87 -22.54
N TYR A 905 1.41 58.61 -22.31
CA TYR A 905 1.45 57.58 -23.36
C TYR A 905 0.39 56.49 -23.25
N ALA A 906 -0.27 56.31 -22.08
CA ALA A 906 -1.19 55.18 -21.87
C ALA A 906 -2.32 55.11 -22.92
N ARG A 907 -2.96 56.23 -23.22
CA ARG A 907 -4.00 56.36 -24.28
C ARG A 907 -3.48 56.29 -25.72
N ASN A 908 -2.15 56.29 -25.92
CA ASN A 908 -1.50 56.24 -27.23
C ASN A 908 -0.86 54.87 -27.52
N SER A 909 -0.94 53.93 -26.57
CA SER A 909 -0.33 52.60 -26.68
C SER A 909 -1.38 51.52 -26.89
N THR A 910 -1.03 50.44 -27.59
CA THR A 910 -1.88 49.25 -27.66
C THR A 910 -1.65 48.37 -26.44
N TRP A 911 -2.71 48.11 -25.68
CA TRP A 911 -2.67 47.26 -24.51
C TRP A 911 -2.90 45.80 -24.91
N ALA A 912 -2.30 44.88 -24.15
CA ALA A 912 -2.48 43.45 -24.34
C ALA A 912 -3.69 42.94 -23.54
N TRP A 913 -4.50 42.10 -24.17
CA TRP A 913 -5.48 41.26 -23.51
C TRP A 913 -5.11 39.79 -23.77
N ASP A 914 -5.08 38.98 -22.71
CA ASP A 914 -4.68 37.57 -22.78
C ASP A 914 -5.83 36.62 -23.23
N GLY A 915 -6.98 37.20 -23.60
CA GLY A 915 -8.17 36.46 -24.01
C GLY A 915 -8.94 35.84 -22.85
N LYS A 916 -8.64 36.22 -21.60
CA LYS A 916 -9.29 35.67 -20.39
C LYS A 916 -10.10 36.73 -19.66
N THR A 917 -11.16 36.27 -19.00
CA THR A 917 -11.90 37.05 -18.00
C THR A 917 -11.21 36.86 -16.64
N VAL A 918 -11.22 37.92 -15.81
CA VAL A 918 -10.78 37.86 -14.41
C VAL A 918 -11.83 37.12 -13.59
N PHE A 919 -13.11 37.40 -13.84
CA PHE A 919 -14.24 36.61 -13.40
C PHE A 919 -15.45 36.85 -14.32
N ASP A 920 -16.38 35.90 -14.28
CA ASP A 920 -17.61 35.84 -15.08
C ASP A 920 -18.64 35.15 -14.18
N ASN A 921 -19.42 35.93 -13.42
CA ASN A 921 -20.39 35.43 -12.43
C ASN A 921 -21.57 36.42 -12.28
N ASP A 922 -22.50 36.12 -11.38
CA ASP A 922 -23.72 36.93 -11.16
C ASP A 922 -23.44 38.38 -10.72
N ALA A 923 -22.22 38.67 -10.23
CA ALA A 923 -21.83 40.04 -9.88
C ALA A 923 -21.36 40.85 -11.11
N GLY A 924 -21.12 40.22 -12.26
CA GLY A 924 -20.73 40.83 -13.52
C GLY A 924 -19.56 40.13 -14.24
N VAL A 925 -19.14 40.72 -15.36
CA VAL A 925 -18.01 40.27 -16.16
C VAL A 925 -16.83 41.22 -15.97
N SER A 926 -15.66 40.69 -15.64
CA SER A 926 -14.44 41.48 -15.47
C SER A 926 -13.33 41.04 -16.43
N VAL A 927 -12.66 42.01 -17.06
CA VAL A 927 -11.51 41.79 -17.94
C VAL A 927 -10.32 42.61 -17.48
N ARG A 928 -9.11 42.13 -17.78
CA ARG A 928 -7.85 42.82 -17.46
C ARG A 928 -7.04 43.05 -18.73
N LEU A 929 -6.74 44.30 -19.02
CA LEU A 929 -5.79 44.69 -20.05
C LEU A 929 -4.48 45.12 -19.39
N THR A 930 -3.33 44.78 -19.98
CA THR A 930 -2.02 45.13 -19.43
C THR A 930 -1.17 45.90 -20.42
N LEU A 931 -0.40 46.88 -19.93
CA LEU A 931 0.60 47.59 -20.70
C LEU A 931 1.92 47.59 -19.92
N THR A 932 2.95 47.06 -20.57
CA THR A 932 4.34 47.23 -20.12
C THR A 932 5.00 48.22 -21.07
N PRO A 933 5.25 49.47 -20.64
CA PRO A 933 5.87 50.48 -21.49
C PRO A 933 7.32 50.12 -21.81
N ASP A 934 7.79 50.56 -22.97
CA ASP A 934 9.22 50.53 -23.27
C ASP A 934 9.93 51.60 -22.42
N VAL A 935 10.73 51.13 -21.47
CA VAL A 935 11.49 51.98 -20.54
C VAL A 935 12.40 52.95 -21.30
N SER A 936 12.94 52.57 -22.46
CA SER A 936 13.83 53.43 -23.26
C SER A 936 13.10 54.64 -23.85
N LEU A 937 11.78 54.54 -24.05
CA LEU A 937 10.94 55.60 -24.60
C LEU A 937 10.25 56.43 -23.52
N THR A 938 9.86 55.78 -22.43
CA THR A 938 9.00 56.38 -21.39
C THR A 938 9.75 56.78 -20.12
N GLY A 939 10.87 56.11 -19.82
CA GLY A 939 11.59 56.25 -18.56
C GLY A 939 10.95 55.55 -17.36
N ASP A 940 9.77 54.94 -17.53
CA ASP A 940 9.00 54.36 -16.43
C ASP A 940 9.25 52.87 -16.27
N HIS A 941 9.65 52.45 -15.07
CA HIS A 941 9.76 51.05 -14.67
C HIS A 941 8.45 50.55 -14.04
N VAL A 942 7.36 50.56 -14.80
CA VAL A 942 6.05 50.13 -14.31
C VAL A 942 5.42 49.03 -15.16
N VAL A 943 4.46 48.32 -14.59
CA VAL A 943 3.46 47.54 -15.33
C VAL A 943 2.09 48.13 -15.00
N LEU A 944 1.35 48.49 -16.04
CA LEU A 944 -0.03 48.95 -15.90
C LEU A 944 -0.99 47.78 -16.11
N ALA A 945 -2.03 47.71 -15.29
CA ALA A 945 -3.18 46.85 -15.53
C ALA A 945 -4.47 47.64 -15.38
N TYR A 946 -5.34 47.55 -16.38
CA TYR A 946 -6.66 48.17 -16.38
C TYR A 946 -7.71 47.08 -16.25
N VAL A 947 -8.41 47.07 -15.12
CA VAL A 947 -9.45 46.10 -14.80
C VAL A 947 -10.79 46.75 -15.05
N ILE A 948 -11.59 46.16 -15.93
CA ILE A 948 -12.89 46.68 -16.35
C ILE A 948 -13.95 45.66 -15.94
N THR A 949 -14.90 46.08 -15.12
CA THR A 949 -15.99 45.22 -14.64
C THR A 949 -17.33 45.80 -15.06
N LEU A 950 -18.09 45.02 -15.85
CA LEU A 950 -19.45 45.34 -16.27
C LEU A 950 -20.44 44.52 -15.44
N ALA A 951 -21.31 45.20 -14.70
CA ALA A 951 -22.48 44.64 -14.06
C ALA A 951 -23.75 45.19 -14.73
N GLU A 952 -24.91 44.58 -14.45
CA GLU A 952 -26.20 44.93 -15.05
C GLU A 952 -26.52 46.45 -14.98
N HIS A 953 -26.12 47.10 -13.88
CA HIS A 953 -26.42 48.51 -13.62
C HIS A 953 -25.20 49.35 -13.26
N GLN A 954 -23.98 48.83 -13.41
CA GLN A 954 -22.78 49.55 -12.99
C GLN A 954 -21.59 49.22 -13.90
N LEU A 955 -20.71 50.20 -14.06
CA LEU A 955 -19.41 50.03 -14.71
C LEU A 955 -18.32 50.42 -13.72
N SER A 956 -17.43 49.47 -13.38
CA SER A 956 -16.21 49.72 -12.61
C SER A 956 -15.01 49.70 -13.53
N THR A 957 -14.10 50.64 -13.36
CA THR A 957 -12.83 50.66 -14.08
C THR A 957 -11.70 51.06 -13.15
N ASP A 958 -10.71 50.18 -12.99
CA ASP A 958 -9.62 50.32 -12.03
C ASP A 958 -8.25 50.26 -12.75
N LEU A 959 -7.44 51.30 -12.57
CA LEU A 959 -6.07 51.37 -13.05
C LEU A 959 -5.11 50.98 -11.92
N HIS A 960 -4.37 49.91 -12.15
CA HIS A 960 -3.31 49.41 -11.29
C HIS A 960 -1.97 49.83 -11.90
N VAL A 961 -1.13 50.44 -11.06
CA VAL A 961 0.23 50.85 -11.41
C VAL A 961 1.19 50.12 -10.48
N THR A 962 1.94 49.15 -11.02
CA THR A 962 2.93 48.37 -10.25
C THR A 962 4.32 48.84 -10.59
N ASN A 963 5.11 49.26 -9.59
CA ASN A 963 6.52 49.59 -9.78
C ASN A 963 7.36 48.31 -9.83
N VAL A 964 7.95 48.02 -11.00
CA VAL A 964 8.80 46.84 -11.23
C VAL A 964 10.30 47.15 -11.14
N SER A 965 10.67 48.37 -10.75
CA SER A 965 12.05 48.72 -10.40
C SER A 965 12.53 47.93 -9.18
N THR A 966 13.83 47.65 -9.12
CA THR A 966 14.47 46.99 -7.97
C THR A 966 15.01 47.96 -6.93
N SER A 967 15.12 49.26 -7.24
CA SER A 967 15.75 50.25 -6.35
C SER A 967 15.14 51.66 -6.37
N GLU A 968 14.49 52.06 -7.46
CA GLU A 968 14.02 53.44 -7.64
C GLU A 968 12.50 53.58 -7.44
N PRO A 969 12.03 54.61 -6.71
CA PRO A 969 10.62 54.96 -6.68
C PRO A 969 10.16 55.50 -8.04
N VAL A 970 8.86 55.39 -8.33
CA VAL A 970 8.23 55.96 -9.54
C VAL A 970 7.28 57.07 -9.11
N GLU A 971 7.35 58.20 -9.80
CA GLU A 971 6.45 59.33 -9.64
C GLU A 971 5.57 59.50 -10.86
N PHE A 972 4.26 59.62 -10.69
CA PHE A 972 3.33 59.75 -11.81
C PHE A 972 2.08 60.54 -11.45
N GLN A 973 1.35 60.98 -12.46
CA GLN A 973 -0.03 61.42 -12.41
C GLN A 973 -0.88 60.44 -13.18
N ALA A 974 -2.08 60.17 -12.67
CA ALA A 974 -3.02 59.24 -13.28
C ALA A 974 -4.42 59.83 -13.27
N LEU A 975 -5.17 59.67 -14.35
CA LEU A 975 -6.55 60.14 -14.44
C LEU A 975 -7.36 59.32 -15.45
N LEU A 976 -8.63 59.09 -15.13
CA LEU A 976 -9.60 58.48 -16.05
C LEU A 976 -10.44 59.59 -16.70
N HIS A 977 -10.20 59.84 -17.99
CA HIS A 977 -10.77 60.99 -18.71
C HIS A 977 -12.21 60.70 -19.18
N THR A 978 -13.14 60.47 -18.26
CA THR A 978 -14.47 59.92 -18.55
C THR A 978 -15.41 60.95 -19.20
N TYR A 979 -15.79 60.71 -20.45
CA TYR A 979 -16.80 61.48 -21.19
C TYR A 979 -18.20 60.92 -20.93
N LEU A 980 -18.92 61.50 -19.96
CA LEU A 980 -20.29 61.12 -19.68
C LEU A 980 -21.24 61.73 -20.70
N ARG A 981 -22.10 60.92 -21.31
CA ARG A 981 -23.15 61.39 -22.22
C ARG A 981 -24.22 62.12 -21.42
N ALA A 982 -24.27 63.44 -21.55
CA ALA A 982 -25.17 64.29 -20.78
C ALA A 982 -25.44 65.61 -21.54
N PRO A 983 -26.64 66.20 -21.41
CA PRO A 983 -26.94 67.51 -22.00
C PRO A 983 -26.21 68.63 -21.23
N ALA A 984 -25.16 69.20 -21.83
CA ALA A 984 -24.28 70.19 -21.18
C ALA A 984 -25.04 71.45 -20.68
N SER A 985 -26.15 71.81 -21.32
CA SER A 985 -26.97 72.97 -20.95
C SER A 985 -27.76 72.81 -19.64
N SER A 986 -28.04 71.57 -19.22
CA SER A 986 -28.92 71.26 -18.08
C SER A 986 -28.30 70.31 -17.05
N VAL A 987 -27.04 69.92 -17.25
CA VAL A 987 -26.32 69.06 -16.32
C VAL A 987 -25.94 69.81 -15.04
N HIS A 988 -26.20 69.18 -13.91
CA HIS A 988 -25.84 69.65 -12.58
C HIS A 988 -24.93 68.62 -11.91
N ILE A 989 -23.84 69.11 -11.31
CA ILE A 989 -22.81 68.32 -10.66
C ILE A 989 -22.80 68.67 -9.16
N ASP A 990 -23.15 67.69 -8.33
CA ASP A 990 -23.12 67.77 -6.88
C ASP A 990 -21.89 67.04 -6.31
N GLY A 991 -21.43 67.44 -5.12
CA GLY A 991 -20.25 66.90 -4.45
C GLY A 991 -19.00 67.78 -4.55
N LEU A 992 -19.12 69.02 -5.06
CA LEU A 992 -18.00 69.95 -5.24
C LEU A 992 -18.00 71.14 -4.27
N LEU A 993 -19.11 71.38 -3.55
CA LEU A 993 -19.25 72.51 -2.63
C LEU A 993 -18.14 72.51 -1.55
N GLY A 994 -17.48 73.66 -1.38
CA GLY A 994 -16.43 73.87 -0.40
C GLY A 994 -15.05 73.35 -0.81
N LEU A 995 -14.92 72.70 -1.98
CA LEU A 995 -13.63 72.23 -2.48
C LEU A 995 -12.78 73.36 -3.05
N THR A 996 -11.47 73.20 -2.90
CA THR A 996 -10.49 74.08 -3.53
C THR A 996 -10.26 73.63 -4.97
N TYR A 997 -10.29 74.56 -5.93
CA TYR A 997 -10.08 74.23 -7.34
C TYR A 997 -9.26 75.29 -8.09
N ILE A 998 -8.67 74.87 -9.20
CA ILE A 998 -7.96 75.73 -10.15
C ILE A 998 -8.76 75.76 -11.45
N ASP A 999 -9.13 76.97 -11.91
CA ASP A 999 -9.72 77.19 -13.23
C ASP A 999 -8.62 77.40 -14.27
N LYS A 1000 -8.46 76.42 -15.17
CA LYS A 1000 -7.46 76.44 -16.25
C LYS A 1000 -7.88 77.23 -17.48
N THR A 1001 -9.12 77.70 -17.55
CA THR A 1001 -9.58 78.54 -18.66
C THR A 1001 -8.99 79.95 -18.62
N ILE A 1002 -8.47 80.36 -17.46
CA ILE A 1002 -7.82 81.65 -17.23
C ILE A 1002 -6.39 81.40 -16.75
N ALA A 1003 -5.40 81.81 -17.54
CA ALA A 1003 -3.99 81.63 -17.21
C ALA A 1003 -3.59 82.42 -15.96
N GLY A 1004 -2.89 81.79 -15.02
CA GLY A 1004 -2.37 82.43 -13.80
C GLY A 1004 -3.38 82.60 -12.65
N THR A 1005 -4.55 81.94 -12.71
CA THR A 1005 -5.61 82.05 -11.70
C THR A 1005 -5.19 81.42 -10.35
N PRO A 1006 -5.44 82.08 -9.21
CA PRO A 1006 -5.20 81.49 -7.90
C PRO A 1006 -6.19 80.36 -7.60
N LYS A 1007 -5.88 79.53 -6.60
CA LYS A 1007 -6.81 78.53 -6.07
C LYS A 1007 -8.09 79.21 -5.55
N ASN A 1008 -9.24 78.76 -6.01
CA ASN A 1008 -10.57 79.25 -5.61
C ASN A 1008 -11.28 78.21 -4.71
N ILE A 1009 -12.34 78.62 -4.02
CA ILE A 1009 -13.24 77.71 -3.29
C ILE A 1009 -14.59 77.69 -4.00
N GLU A 1010 -15.08 76.50 -4.32
CA GLU A 1010 -16.41 76.33 -4.90
C GLU A 1010 -17.50 76.68 -3.89
N SER A 1011 -18.34 77.63 -4.25
CA SER A 1011 -19.42 78.13 -3.39
C SER A 1011 -20.81 77.75 -3.90
N ARG A 1012 -20.90 77.19 -5.11
CA ARG A 1012 -22.16 76.72 -5.69
C ARG A 1012 -22.54 75.38 -5.05
N MET A 1013 -23.82 75.25 -4.71
CA MET A 1013 -24.38 73.99 -4.20
C MET A 1013 -24.37 72.89 -5.27
N VAL A 1014 -24.59 73.28 -6.52
CA VAL A 1014 -24.49 72.44 -7.71
C VAL A 1014 -23.71 73.21 -8.78
N THR A 1015 -22.77 72.53 -9.43
CA THR A 1015 -21.92 73.11 -10.48
C THR A 1015 -22.48 72.77 -11.86
N ASP A 1016 -22.56 73.75 -12.73
CA ASP A 1016 -22.92 73.60 -14.14
C ASP A 1016 -21.68 73.69 -15.06
N VAL A 1017 -21.87 73.38 -16.35
CA VAL A 1017 -20.85 73.55 -17.41
C VAL A 1017 -21.39 74.36 -18.59
N GLN A 1018 -22.25 75.36 -18.32
CA GLN A 1018 -22.86 76.19 -19.38
C GLN A 1018 -21.86 77.11 -20.10
N LYS A 1019 -20.66 77.27 -19.53
CA LYS A 1019 -19.53 78.01 -20.10
C LYS A 1019 -18.35 77.07 -20.29
N PHE A 1020 -17.35 77.49 -21.05
CA PHE A 1020 -16.08 76.77 -21.13
C PHE A 1020 -15.57 76.52 -19.71
N THR A 1021 -15.48 75.25 -19.34
CA THR A 1021 -15.11 74.79 -18.00
C THR A 1021 -13.91 73.87 -18.12
N ASP A 1022 -12.85 74.17 -17.39
CA ASP A 1022 -11.67 73.33 -17.21
C ASP A 1022 -11.19 73.53 -15.77
N SER A 1023 -11.83 72.82 -14.84
CA SER A 1023 -11.65 73.03 -13.40
C SER A 1023 -11.07 71.79 -12.73
N VAL A 1024 -9.90 71.93 -12.10
CA VAL A 1024 -9.24 70.87 -11.33
C VAL A 1024 -9.53 71.06 -9.85
N TYR A 1025 -10.35 70.19 -9.27
CA TYR A 1025 -10.70 70.20 -7.85
C TYR A 1025 -9.75 69.30 -7.07
N GLU A 1026 -9.14 69.84 -6.03
CA GLU A 1026 -8.18 69.14 -5.18
C GLU A 1026 -8.84 68.51 -3.95
N ARG A 1027 -8.31 67.39 -3.48
CA ARG A 1027 -8.77 66.70 -2.25
C ARG A 1027 -10.28 66.47 -2.26
N ALA A 1028 -10.78 66.03 -3.41
CA ALA A 1028 -12.19 65.81 -3.65
C ALA A 1028 -12.71 64.56 -2.91
N PRO A 1029 -14.00 64.50 -2.54
CA PRO A 1029 -14.54 63.46 -1.65
C PRO A 1029 -14.75 62.09 -2.32
N GLY A 1030 -14.47 61.99 -3.63
CA GLY A 1030 -14.62 60.77 -4.41
C GLY A 1030 -16.07 60.31 -4.61
N LYS A 1031 -17.07 61.18 -4.44
CA LYS A 1031 -18.49 60.88 -4.69
C LYS A 1031 -19.16 62.08 -5.34
N TYR A 1032 -19.72 61.88 -6.53
CA TYR A 1032 -20.33 62.93 -7.34
C TYR A 1032 -21.67 62.46 -7.92
N ASN A 1033 -22.69 63.31 -7.86
CA ASN A 1033 -23.96 63.07 -8.54
C ASN A 1033 -24.06 64.00 -9.75
N ILE A 1034 -24.22 63.43 -10.94
CA ILE A 1034 -24.34 64.16 -12.20
C ILE A 1034 -25.76 63.94 -12.71
N THR A 1035 -26.57 64.99 -12.74
CA THR A 1035 -28.02 64.91 -12.98
C THR A 1035 -28.48 65.89 -14.04
N TRP A 1036 -29.51 65.53 -14.79
CA TRP A 1036 -30.24 66.36 -15.75
C TRP A 1036 -31.72 65.92 -15.77
N PRO A 1037 -32.65 66.66 -16.40
CA PRO A 1037 -34.09 66.38 -16.29
C PRO A 1037 -34.51 64.95 -16.66
N GLU A 1038 -33.80 64.33 -17.59
CA GLU A 1038 -34.11 63.01 -18.16
C GLU A 1038 -33.33 61.86 -17.47
N GLY A 1039 -32.50 62.15 -16.46
CA GLY A 1039 -31.76 61.12 -15.74
C GLY A 1039 -30.45 61.61 -15.12
N GLY A 1040 -29.53 60.67 -14.89
CA GLY A 1040 -28.23 61.01 -14.34
C GLY A 1040 -27.35 59.80 -14.08
N VAL A 1041 -26.16 60.05 -13.55
CA VAL A 1041 -25.23 59.02 -13.07
C VAL A 1041 -24.59 59.45 -11.75
N LYS A 1042 -24.25 58.46 -10.92
CA LYS A 1042 -23.40 58.62 -9.74
C LYS A 1042 -22.00 58.13 -10.10
N VAL A 1043 -20.99 58.91 -9.76
CA VAL A 1043 -19.57 58.54 -9.91
C VAL A 1043 -18.97 58.43 -8.52
N LYS A 1044 -18.39 57.28 -8.20
CA LYS A 1044 -17.59 57.05 -7.00
C LYS A 1044 -16.15 56.78 -7.40
N ALA A 1045 -15.22 57.62 -6.96
CA ALA A 1045 -13.80 57.45 -7.17
C ALA A 1045 -13.13 56.70 -5.99
N ILE A 1046 -12.11 55.90 -6.28
CA ILE A 1046 -11.32 55.14 -5.31
C ILE A 1046 -9.84 55.41 -5.62
N GLY A 1047 -9.03 55.79 -4.63
CA GLY A 1047 -7.59 56.02 -4.82
C GLY A 1047 -7.21 57.28 -5.61
N PHE A 1048 -8.17 57.91 -6.29
CA PHE A 1048 -8.07 59.24 -6.90
C PHE A 1048 -8.50 60.32 -5.90
N GLU A 1049 -7.65 61.33 -5.70
CA GLU A 1049 -7.83 62.40 -4.71
C GLU A 1049 -8.29 63.72 -5.33
N ASP A 1050 -8.26 63.83 -6.65
CA ASP A 1050 -8.69 65.00 -7.42
C ASP A 1050 -9.82 64.63 -8.38
N VAL A 1051 -10.58 65.62 -8.83
CA VAL A 1051 -11.52 65.46 -9.94
C VAL A 1051 -11.43 66.65 -10.90
N VAL A 1052 -11.35 66.37 -12.19
CA VAL A 1052 -11.41 67.42 -13.23
C VAL A 1052 -12.80 67.45 -13.82
N ILE A 1053 -13.36 68.66 -13.92
CA ILE A 1053 -14.61 68.92 -14.61
C ILE A 1053 -14.29 69.69 -15.87
N TRP A 1054 -14.63 69.10 -17.02
CA TRP A 1054 -14.28 69.69 -18.31
C TRP A 1054 -15.44 69.64 -19.31
N ASN A 1055 -15.69 70.78 -19.94
CA ASN A 1055 -16.48 70.90 -21.17
C ASN A 1055 -15.93 72.11 -21.95
N PRO A 1056 -15.55 71.97 -23.23
CA PRO A 1056 -14.89 73.04 -23.97
C PRO A 1056 -15.81 74.22 -24.34
N GLY A 1057 -17.12 74.08 -24.16
CA GLY A 1057 -18.11 75.05 -24.63
C GLY A 1057 -18.11 75.20 -26.16
N SER A 1058 -18.96 76.09 -26.66
CA SER A 1058 -19.18 76.25 -28.11
C SER A 1058 -17.93 76.71 -28.87
N VAL A 1059 -17.21 77.71 -28.36
CA VAL A 1059 -16.09 78.33 -29.07
C VAL A 1059 -14.89 77.39 -29.15
N ALA A 1060 -14.42 76.83 -28.01
CA ALA A 1060 -13.28 75.94 -28.03
C ALA A 1060 -13.65 74.56 -28.61
N GLY A 1061 -14.86 74.07 -28.34
CA GLY A 1061 -15.33 72.76 -28.83
C GLY A 1061 -15.42 72.70 -30.35
N SER A 1062 -15.87 73.78 -31.00
CA SER A 1062 -15.96 73.85 -32.48
C SER A 1062 -14.58 73.87 -33.16
N ASN A 1063 -13.51 74.21 -32.44
CA ASN A 1063 -12.14 74.21 -32.95
C ASN A 1063 -11.42 72.85 -32.80
N ILE A 1064 -12.06 71.85 -32.19
CA ILE A 1064 -11.49 70.51 -32.03
C ILE A 1064 -11.74 69.71 -33.31
N GLY A 1065 -10.68 69.44 -34.09
CA GLY A 1065 -10.79 68.84 -35.42
C GLY A 1065 -11.42 67.44 -35.49
N ASP A 1066 -11.38 66.67 -34.40
CA ASP A 1066 -12.07 65.37 -34.28
C ASP A 1066 -13.33 65.39 -33.42
N MET A 1067 -13.87 66.58 -33.18
CA MET A 1067 -15.20 66.75 -32.62
C MET A 1067 -16.23 66.91 -33.75
N GLU A 1068 -17.33 66.19 -33.65
CA GLU A 1068 -18.50 66.40 -34.48
C GLU A 1068 -19.19 67.75 -34.19
N GLU A 1069 -19.89 68.30 -35.18
CA GLU A 1069 -20.61 69.57 -35.00
C GLU A 1069 -21.64 69.46 -33.85
N GLY A 1070 -21.63 70.43 -32.94
CA GLY A 1070 -22.46 70.40 -31.73
C GLY A 1070 -22.10 69.32 -30.70
N GLY A 1071 -21.01 68.57 -30.90
CA GLY A 1071 -20.62 67.47 -30.00
C GLY A 1071 -20.41 67.91 -28.55
N TRP A 1072 -19.89 69.12 -28.34
CA TRP A 1072 -19.68 69.72 -27.00
C TRP A 1072 -20.96 69.85 -26.16
N GLU A 1073 -22.15 69.87 -26.79
CA GLU A 1073 -23.44 69.97 -26.09
C GLU A 1073 -23.87 68.65 -25.44
N ARG A 1074 -23.25 67.53 -25.82
CA ARG A 1074 -23.73 66.16 -25.52
C ARG A 1074 -22.90 65.41 -24.49
N TYR A 1075 -21.95 66.08 -23.85
CA TYR A 1075 -21.18 65.48 -22.78
C TYR A 1075 -20.74 66.46 -21.71
N VAL A 1076 -20.37 65.88 -20.56
CA VAL A 1076 -19.49 66.53 -19.58
C VAL A 1076 -18.41 65.53 -19.20
N CYS A 1077 -17.18 65.99 -19.08
CA CYS A 1077 -16.12 65.15 -18.54
C CYS A 1077 -16.08 65.29 -17.01
N ILE A 1078 -16.13 64.14 -16.35
CA ILE A 1078 -15.92 64.00 -14.91
C ILE A 1078 -14.75 63.06 -14.76
N GLU A 1079 -13.60 63.59 -14.35
CA GLU A 1079 -12.34 62.88 -14.52
C GLU A 1079 -11.68 62.68 -13.15
N PRO A 1080 -12.00 61.58 -12.43
CA PRO A 1080 -11.27 61.19 -11.24
C PRO A 1080 -9.78 61.01 -11.55
N GLY A 1081 -8.92 61.65 -10.77
CA GLY A 1081 -7.49 61.66 -10.99
C GLY A 1081 -6.65 61.87 -9.72
N TYR A 1082 -5.35 61.72 -9.88
CA TYR A 1082 -4.31 62.22 -8.98
C TYR A 1082 -3.40 63.08 -9.84
N VAL A 1083 -3.73 64.38 -9.91
CA VAL A 1083 -3.22 65.32 -10.93
C VAL A 1083 -2.85 66.69 -10.39
N SER A 1084 -3.24 67.02 -9.16
CA SER A 1084 -2.81 68.24 -8.47
C SER A 1084 -1.36 68.15 -7.97
N ALA A 1085 -0.84 66.91 -7.83
CA ALA A 1085 0.53 66.58 -7.47
C ALA A 1085 0.97 65.29 -8.19
N PHE A 1086 2.23 64.88 -8.01
CA PHE A 1086 2.74 63.57 -8.45
C PHE A 1086 2.61 62.54 -7.32
N LYS A 1087 2.12 61.35 -7.65
CA LYS A 1087 2.03 60.19 -6.77
C LYS A 1087 3.34 59.43 -6.81
N THR A 1088 3.96 59.21 -5.66
CA THR A 1088 5.17 58.40 -5.51
C THR A 1088 4.81 56.99 -5.02
N ILE A 1089 5.35 55.95 -5.66
CA ILE A 1089 5.27 54.54 -5.22
C ILE A 1089 6.67 53.91 -5.14
N GLN A 1090 6.93 53.12 -4.11
CA GLN A 1090 8.24 52.47 -3.88
C GLN A 1090 8.44 51.23 -4.76
N PRO A 1091 9.69 50.75 -4.95
CA PRO A 1091 9.97 49.48 -5.61
C PRO A 1091 9.08 48.33 -5.12
N GLY A 1092 8.41 47.63 -6.05
CA GLY A 1092 7.51 46.51 -5.75
C GLY A 1092 6.10 46.90 -5.28
N GLU A 1093 5.83 48.18 -5.00
CA GLU A 1093 4.49 48.63 -4.61
C GLU A 1093 3.52 48.70 -5.80
N THR A 1094 2.23 48.53 -5.50
CA THR A 1094 1.13 48.71 -6.45
C THR A 1094 0.16 49.77 -5.93
N TRP A 1095 -0.10 50.79 -6.73
CA TRP A 1095 -1.16 51.76 -6.49
C TRP A 1095 -2.38 51.47 -7.37
N ILE A 1096 -3.57 51.71 -6.83
CA ILE A 1096 -4.84 51.48 -7.53
C ILE A 1096 -5.66 52.76 -7.48
N GLY A 1097 -6.03 53.26 -8.65
CA GLY A 1097 -6.99 54.35 -8.83
C GLY A 1097 -8.13 53.88 -9.72
N GLY A 1098 -9.38 54.05 -9.29
CA GLY A 1098 -10.54 53.55 -10.01
C GLY A 1098 -11.77 54.43 -9.87
N GLN A 1099 -12.77 54.11 -10.69
CA GLN A 1099 -14.09 54.72 -10.62
C GLN A 1099 -15.20 53.68 -10.79
N LEU A 1100 -16.31 53.92 -10.12
CA LEU A 1100 -17.56 53.19 -10.26
C LEU A 1100 -18.65 54.16 -10.73
N ILE A 1101 -19.26 53.87 -11.88
CA ILE A 1101 -20.35 54.66 -12.44
C ILE A 1101 -21.66 53.87 -12.32
N THR A 1102 -22.70 54.52 -11.80
CA THR A 1102 -24.03 53.92 -11.61
C THR A 1102 -25.11 54.85 -12.17
N PRO A 1103 -25.98 54.43 -13.10
CA PRO A 1103 -27.10 55.24 -13.56
C PRO A 1103 -28.09 55.55 -12.43
N ILE A 1104 -28.60 56.78 -12.39
CA ILE A 1104 -29.67 57.20 -11.49
C ILE A 1104 -31.00 56.79 -12.12
N ARG A 1105 -31.77 55.96 -11.42
CA ARG A 1105 -33.17 55.66 -11.78
C ARG A 1105 -34.05 56.81 -11.29
N SER A 1106 -35.00 57.25 -12.11
CA SER A 1106 -36.02 58.20 -11.66
C SER A 1106 -36.73 57.58 -10.44
N PRO A 1107 -36.89 58.30 -9.31
CA PRO A 1107 -37.87 57.90 -8.32
C PRO A 1107 -39.22 57.89 -9.04
N SER A 1108 -39.93 56.78 -8.99
CA SER A 1108 -41.32 56.70 -9.41
C SER A 1108 -42.06 57.85 -8.74
N VAL A 1109 -42.55 58.78 -9.57
CA VAL A 1109 -43.53 59.78 -9.15
C VAL A 1109 -44.78 58.98 -8.79
N PHE A 1110 -44.91 58.60 -7.52
CA PHE A 1110 -46.22 58.28 -6.97
C PHE A 1110 -47.08 59.55 -7.15
N PRO A 1111 -48.28 59.46 -7.76
CA PRO A 1111 -49.21 60.57 -7.69
C PRO A 1111 -49.49 60.80 -6.21
N ALA A 1112 -49.23 62.00 -5.72
CA ALA A 1112 -49.69 62.43 -4.41
C ALA A 1112 -51.22 62.28 -4.40
N VAL A 1113 -51.70 61.32 -3.63
CA VAL A 1113 -53.13 61.21 -3.30
C VAL A 1113 -53.43 62.34 -2.33
N LEU A 1114 -54.17 63.34 -2.80
CA LEU A 1114 -55.13 64.10 -2.00
C LEU A 1114 -56.53 63.64 -2.40
#